data_AF-A0A922SJG4-F1
#
_entry.id   AF-A0A922SJG4-F1
#
_cell.length_a   1.000
_cell.length_b   1.000
_cell.length_c   1.000
_cell.angle_alpha   90.00
_cell.angle_beta   90.00
_cell.angle_gamma   90.00
#
_symmetry.space_group_name_H-M   'P 1'
#
loop_
_entity.id
_entity.type
_entity.pdbx_description
1 polymer ?
#
loop_
_entity_poly.entity_id
_entity_poly.type
_entity_poly.pdbx_seq_one_letter_code
_entity_poly.pdbx_strand_id
1 'polypeptide(L)'
;MCVTFCSGCDEMKAVLILAGFMTLTKAGGLPHENLKMKSVEEPFIGRQKKILALFEHSEQLNQQSEYYQLGKYYNIESNIANYINKDAVKEFLILFKAGFLPKYHKFSVFYEKMRNEAIAMFYIMYYAKDFDTFYKTASWAKINTNEEQFLYAFYIAVVQRPDTTGIVLPAPYEVYPQFFFNKEVLLRMYRTKMQGGVYNAVTAVNYGVVKENNSYIYYANYSNGLTYPNQEQKLSYYTEDIGLNSYYYYFHTHMPFWWKIDKLSILKNRTGEFFFYYYQQLLARYYLERLTNGLGEIPDFSWYSKFETGYYPQLTGNFLPFTQRSNDYEIHNENTYEYIRFLDTYEKTFSQFPEKKLNFIGNYWHMKYNLNDDKINKELHQYSYEIIARHVLGASPKPVAKYDFMPTALDFYQTSMRDPAFYQLYHRIINYIIEYKEYLKPYDFNDLYFEGVKINDVKISDLVTYFEYFDFNATNGVYFSPDELNYYPTAYIIRQPRLNQKSFTIKFEITSAVEVDAAFKIFIGPKYHSTGYPTNIEESWMKYYELDWFVHKLVVGENKVKRNSSEFLFFKDDSIPINEIYQWLDQGKVPYDMSVQPDNMPRRLMLPKGTPGGYTFQLFLFIYPYNKQKKGDNDFQNYILDDKPFGFPFDRPVRETYFGQPNMFYEDVQVYHKGPNFSYELNVPLYF
;
A
#
# COMPACT_ATOMS: atom_id res chain seq x y z
N MET A 1 47.14 51.86 -32.25
CA MET A 1 46.58 52.56 -33.43
C MET A 1 45.94 51.51 -34.31
N CYS A 2 44.69 51.77 -34.71
CA CYS A 2 43.73 50.80 -35.24
C CYS A 2 44.28 49.86 -36.31
N VAL A 3 44.09 48.56 -36.09
CA VAL A 3 44.08 47.56 -37.16
C VAL A 3 42.83 46.71 -36.97
N THR A 4 41.91 46.89 -37.91
CA THR A 4 40.70 46.09 -38.11
C THR A 4 41.11 44.72 -38.64
N PHE A 5 40.56 43.64 -38.09
CA PHE A 5 40.65 42.31 -38.69
C PHE A 5 39.29 41.62 -38.69
N CYS A 6 38.90 41.16 -39.88
CA CYS A 6 37.95 40.08 -40.11
C CYS A 6 38.45 38.78 -39.47
N SER A 7 37.52 37.94 -39.00
CA SER A 7 37.61 36.48 -39.15
C SER A 7 36.30 35.83 -38.73
N GLY A 8 35.67 35.10 -39.67
CA GLY A 8 34.76 34.01 -39.38
C GLY A 8 35.52 32.67 -39.38
N CYS A 9 34.87 31.66 -38.77
CA CYS A 9 35.22 30.24 -38.71
C CYS A 9 36.53 29.85 -38.02
N ASP A 10 36.46 29.29 -36.80
CA ASP A 10 36.41 27.83 -36.63
C ASP A 10 36.25 27.40 -35.15
N GLU A 11 35.50 26.31 -35.01
CA GLU A 11 35.52 25.29 -33.95
C GLU A 11 35.76 25.67 -32.47
N MET A 12 34.68 25.60 -31.68
CA MET A 12 34.78 25.18 -30.27
C MET A 12 33.78 24.06 -30.00
N LYS A 13 34.31 22.84 -29.93
CA LYS A 13 33.61 21.61 -29.56
C LYS A 13 33.10 21.70 -28.12
N ALA A 14 31.82 21.95 -27.94
CA ALA A 14 31.14 21.73 -26.68
C ALA A 14 30.87 20.23 -26.53
N VAL A 15 31.60 19.59 -25.61
CA VAL A 15 31.39 18.20 -25.18
C VAL A 15 30.12 18.17 -24.33
N LEU A 16 28.99 17.85 -24.96
CA LEU A 16 27.75 17.47 -24.29
C LEU A 16 27.85 15.99 -23.91
N ILE A 17 28.11 15.71 -22.63
CA ILE A 17 27.90 14.39 -22.05
C ILE A 17 26.38 14.21 -21.87
N LEU A 18 25.70 13.84 -22.95
CA LEU A 18 24.32 13.36 -22.95
C LEU A 18 24.35 11.84 -22.81
N ALA A 19 24.50 11.36 -21.58
CA ALA A 19 24.16 9.99 -21.22
C ALA A 19 22.73 9.96 -20.67
N GLY A 20 21.77 10.33 -21.52
CA GLY A 20 20.36 10.04 -21.28
C GLY A 20 20.13 8.58 -21.67
N PHE A 21 19.85 7.73 -20.69
CA PHE A 21 19.24 6.42 -20.92
C PHE A 21 17.82 6.67 -21.47
N MET A 22 17.70 6.95 -22.77
CA MET A 22 16.46 6.73 -23.50
C MET A 22 16.38 5.23 -23.77
N THR A 23 15.62 4.51 -22.96
CA THR A 23 15.14 3.17 -23.31
C THR A 23 14.23 3.32 -24.53
N LEU A 24 14.81 3.09 -25.71
CA LEU A 24 14.08 2.80 -26.94
C LEU A 24 13.10 1.65 -26.67
N THR A 25 11.81 1.95 -26.59
CA THR A 25 10.74 0.96 -26.52
C THR A 25 10.73 0.16 -27.82
N LYS A 26 11.24 -1.07 -27.75
CA LYS A 26 11.07 -2.07 -28.81
C LYS A 26 9.57 -2.33 -28.98
N ALA A 27 9.01 -1.87 -30.10
CA ALA A 27 7.67 -2.27 -30.52
C ALA A 27 7.65 -3.78 -30.80
N GLY A 28 6.95 -4.54 -29.96
CA GLY A 28 6.66 -5.96 -30.16
C GLY A 28 6.94 -6.90 -28.97
N GLY A 29 7.60 -6.43 -27.91
CA GLY A 29 7.85 -7.20 -26.67
C GLY A 29 6.90 -6.81 -25.53
N LEU A 30 6.72 -7.69 -24.55
CA LEU A 30 5.97 -7.37 -23.33
C LEU A 30 6.75 -6.31 -22.52
N PRO A 31 6.14 -5.19 -22.08
CA PRO A 31 6.85 -4.13 -21.37
C PRO A 31 7.58 -4.60 -20.10
N HIS A 32 7.14 -5.73 -19.51
CA HIS A 32 7.67 -6.31 -18.28
C HIS A 32 8.12 -7.78 -18.42
N GLU A 33 9.03 -8.09 -19.36
CA GLU A 33 9.54 -9.46 -19.60
C GLU A 33 10.38 -10.06 -18.45
N ASN A 34 10.96 -9.23 -17.57
CA ASN A 34 11.86 -9.70 -16.51
C ASN A 34 11.14 -10.07 -15.19
N LEU A 35 9.81 -10.10 -15.17
CA LEU A 35 9.04 -10.45 -13.99
C LEU A 35 9.09 -11.95 -13.71
N LYS A 36 9.05 -12.31 -12.42
CA LYS A 36 8.83 -13.69 -12.02
C LYS A 36 7.40 -14.10 -12.39
N MET A 37 7.27 -15.14 -13.21
CA MET A 37 5.98 -15.66 -13.68
C MET A 37 5.62 -16.99 -13.01
N LYS A 38 4.32 -17.25 -12.88
CA LYS A 38 3.72 -18.49 -12.39
C LYS A 38 2.88 -19.11 -13.49
N SER A 39 3.11 -20.37 -13.82
CA SER A 39 2.28 -21.12 -14.78
C SER A 39 0.91 -21.43 -14.18
N VAL A 40 -0.13 -21.39 -15.01
CA VAL A 40 -1.53 -21.64 -14.63
C VAL A 40 -2.25 -22.49 -15.68
N GLU A 41 -3.28 -23.22 -15.25
CA GLU A 41 -4.03 -24.16 -16.10
C GLU A 41 -5.36 -23.58 -16.60
N GLU A 42 -5.97 -24.21 -17.62
CA GLU A 42 -7.20 -23.76 -18.28
C GLU A 42 -8.37 -23.37 -17.35
N PRO A 43 -8.73 -24.15 -16.30
CA PRO A 43 -9.80 -23.74 -15.39
C PRO A 43 -9.49 -22.44 -14.65
N PHE A 44 -8.22 -22.18 -14.34
CA PHE A 44 -7.78 -20.94 -13.72
C PHE A 44 -7.86 -19.78 -14.71
N ILE A 45 -7.38 -19.97 -15.95
CA ILE A 45 -7.38 -18.93 -17.00
C ILE A 45 -8.80 -18.44 -17.27
N GLY A 46 -9.76 -19.35 -17.40
CA GLY A 46 -11.18 -18.99 -17.60
C GLY A 46 -11.75 -18.16 -16.44
N ARG A 47 -11.44 -18.53 -15.19
CA ARG A 47 -11.87 -17.77 -13.99
C ARG A 47 -11.20 -16.40 -13.92
N GLN A 48 -9.91 -16.33 -14.23
CA GLN A 48 -9.14 -15.09 -14.24
C GLN A 48 -9.72 -14.09 -15.26
N LYS A 49 -9.98 -14.52 -16.50
CA LYS A 49 -10.57 -13.65 -17.54
C LYS A 49 -11.94 -13.12 -17.13
N LYS A 50 -12.79 -13.96 -16.50
CA LYS A 50 -14.10 -13.56 -15.97
C LYS A 50 -14.01 -12.53 -14.84
N ILE A 51 -13.05 -12.70 -13.93
CA ILE A 51 -12.84 -11.74 -12.83
C ILE A 51 -12.34 -10.40 -13.35
N LEU A 52 -11.37 -10.39 -14.28
CA LEU A 52 -10.85 -9.16 -14.88
C LEU A 52 -11.93 -8.35 -15.60
N ALA A 53 -12.84 -9.00 -16.33
CA ALA A 53 -13.95 -8.34 -17.03
C ALA A 53 -14.89 -7.56 -16.10
N LEU A 54 -14.96 -7.94 -14.81
CA LEU A 54 -15.76 -7.21 -13.82
C LEU A 54 -15.06 -5.93 -13.30
N PHE A 55 -13.76 -5.74 -13.55
CA PHE A 55 -13.01 -4.53 -13.23
C PHE A 55 -12.89 -3.53 -14.39
N GLU A 56 -13.17 -3.97 -15.62
CA GLU A 56 -13.22 -3.10 -16.79
C GLU A 56 -14.46 -2.21 -16.75
N HIS A 57 -14.30 -0.95 -17.19
CA HIS A 57 -15.34 0.07 -17.16
C HIS A 57 -16.00 0.12 -15.78
N SER A 58 -15.21 0.38 -14.72
CA SER A 58 -15.66 0.32 -13.33
C SER A 58 -16.96 1.07 -13.05
N GLU A 59 -17.19 2.19 -13.75
CA GLU A 59 -18.38 3.03 -13.60
C GLU A 59 -19.40 2.98 -14.76
N GLN A 60 -19.18 2.11 -15.76
CA GLN A 60 -20.11 1.97 -16.90
C GLN A 60 -20.41 0.49 -17.20
N LEU A 61 -21.58 0.23 -17.76
CA LEU A 61 -22.01 -1.13 -18.09
C LEU A 61 -21.92 -1.36 -19.60
N ASN A 62 -21.06 -2.28 -20.01
CA ASN A 62 -21.06 -2.84 -21.36
C ASN A 62 -22.21 -3.86 -21.47
N GLN A 63 -23.28 -3.47 -22.18
CA GLN A 63 -24.49 -4.29 -22.32
C GLN A 63 -24.29 -5.54 -23.21
N GLN A 64 -23.23 -5.57 -24.01
CA GLN A 64 -22.89 -6.72 -24.86
C GLN A 64 -22.02 -7.76 -24.15
N SER A 65 -21.52 -7.42 -22.95
CA SER A 65 -20.64 -8.31 -22.19
C SER A 65 -21.36 -9.55 -21.65
N GLU A 66 -20.61 -10.64 -21.45
CA GLU A 66 -21.11 -11.86 -20.80
C GLU A 66 -21.68 -11.55 -19.41
N TYR A 67 -20.98 -10.73 -18.61
CA TYR A 67 -21.43 -10.39 -17.25
C TYR A 67 -22.78 -9.67 -17.28
N TYR A 68 -23.02 -8.80 -18.27
CA TYR A 68 -24.27 -8.05 -18.32
C TYR A 68 -25.45 -8.99 -18.62
N GLN A 69 -25.29 -9.89 -19.59
CA GLN A 69 -26.31 -10.87 -19.93
C GLN A 69 -26.60 -11.80 -18.76
N LEU A 70 -25.56 -12.30 -18.07
CA LEU A 70 -25.76 -13.16 -16.89
C LEU A 70 -26.42 -12.42 -15.73
N GLY A 71 -25.88 -11.25 -15.36
CA GLY A 71 -26.34 -10.49 -14.20
C GLY A 71 -27.76 -9.93 -14.36
N LYS A 72 -28.14 -9.51 -15.57
CA LYS A 72 -29.47 -8.94 -15.85
C LYS A 72 -30.60 -9.94 -15.61
N TYR A 73 -30.38 -11.22 -15.91
CA TYR A 73 -31.40 -12.27 -15.78
C TYR A 73 -31.23 -13.12 -14.52
N TYR A 74 -30.19 -12.89 -13.72
CA TYR A 74 -29.95 -13.64 -12.50
C TYR A 74 -30.91 -13.20 -11.38
N ASN A 75 -31.60 -14.17 -10.76
CA ASN A 75 -32.45 -13.94 -9.60
C ASN A 75 -31.85 -14.62 -8.37
N ILE A 76 -31.32 -13.83 -7.43
CA ILE A 76 -30.69 -14.33 -6.20
C ILE A 76 -31.67 -15.14 -5.34
N GLU A 77 -32.92 -14.67 -5.21
CA GLU A 77 -33.95 -15.30 -4.36
C GLU A 77 -34.32 -16.70 -4.88
N SER A 78 -34.54 -16.83 -6.19
CA SER A 78 -34.81 -18.13 -6.84
C SER A 78 -33.61 -19.09 -6.76
N ASN A 79 -32.39 -18.57 -6.63
CA ASN A 79 -31.16 -19.35 -6.54
C ASN A 79 -30.62 -19.49 -5.11
N ILE A 80 -31.42 -19.18 -4.07
CA ILE A 80 -30.97 -19.23 -2.67
C ILE A 80 -30.38 -20.58 -2.25
N ALA A 81 -30.79 -21.68 -2.90
CA ALA A 81 -30.25 -23.01 -2.67
C ALA A 81 -28.76 -23.16 -3.07
N ASN A 82 -28.23 -22.25 -3.88
CA ASN A 82 -26.84 -22.27 -4.37
C ASN A 82 -25.86 -21.53 -3.44
N TYR A 83 -26.32 -21.09 -2.27
CA TYR A 83 -25.50 -20.45 -1.26
C TYR A 83 -25.38 -21.35 -0.03
N ILE A 84 -24.19 -21.37 0.57
CA ILE A 84 -23.86 -22.12 1.79
C ILE A 84 -24.67 -21.57 2.96
N ASN A 85 -24.72 -20.25 3.11
CA ASN A 85 -25.45 -19.57 4.17
C ASN A 85 -26.70 -18.88 3.61
N LYS A 86 -27.86 -19.54 3.73
CA LYS A 86 -29.15 -19.01 3.25
C LYS A 86 -29.62 -17.79 4.02
N ASP A 87 -29.29 -17.69 5.31
CA ASP A 87 -29.75 -16.56 6.13
C ASP A 87 -29.00 -15.28 5.78
N ALA A 88 -27.71 -15.37 5.42
CA ALA A 88 -26.98 -14.25 4.84
C ALA A 88 -27.62 -13.72 3.55
N VAL A 89 -28.13 -14.62 2.70
CA VAL A 89 -28.85 -14.23 1.47
C VAL A 89 -30.19 -13.57 1.80
N LYS A 90 -30.96 -14.09 2.76
CA LYS A 90 -32.22 -13.45 3.19
C LYS A 90 -31.96 -12.06 3.75
N GLU A 91 -30.95 -11.91 4.60
CA GLU A 91 -30.57 -10.61 5.17
C GLU A 91 -30.18 -9.61 4.07
N PHE A 92 -29.34 -10.04 3.11
CA PHE A 92 -29.01 -9.23 1.95
C PHE A 92 -30.27 -8.78 1.19
N LEU A 93 -31.19 -9.70 0.90
CA LEU A 93 -32.42 -9.39 0.17
C LEU A 93 -33.33 -8.41 0.94
N ILE A 94 -33.39 -8.52 2.27
CA ILE A 94 -34.13 -7.58 3.13
C ILE A 94 -33.51 -6.19 3.04
N LEU A 95 -32.20 -6.08 3.24
CA LEU A 95 -31.48 -4.81 3.16
C LEU A 95 -31.61 -4.20 1.75
N PHE A 96 -31.50 -5.02 0.70
CA PHE A 96 -31.57 -4.55 -0.69
C PHE A 96 -32.97 -4.04 -1.05
N LYS A 97 -34.03 -4.75 -0.61
CA LYS A 97 -35.42 -4.29 -0.75
C LYS A 97 -35.67 -2.99 0.02
N ALA A 98 -34.95 -2.72 1.11
CA ALA A 98 -35.02 -1.46 1.86
C ALA A 98 -34.24 -0.30 1.21
N GLY A 99 -33.44 -0.58 0.18
CA GLY A 99 -32.61 0.39 -0.54
C GLY A 99 -31.15 0.41 -0.06
N PHE A 100 -30.24 0.28 -1.03
CA PHE A 100 -28.79 0.41 -0.86
C PHE A 100 -28.32 1.81 -1.25
N LEU A 101 -27.04 2.09 -1.00
CA LEU A 101 -26.32 3.24 -1.56
C LEU A 101 -26.60 3.38 -3.07
N PRO A 102 -27.12 4.54 -3.54
CA PRO A 102 -27.35 4.76 -4.96
C PRO A 102 -26.06 4.78 -5.78
N LYS A 103 -26.16 4.46 -7.08
CA LYS A 103 -25.05 4.60 -8.03
C LYS A 103 -24.48 6.01 -8.05
N TYR A 104 -23.19 6.14 -8.35
CA TYR A 104 -22.41 7.39 -8.41
C TYR A 104 -22.19 8.14 -7.09
N HIS A 105 -22.90 7.82 -6.00
CA HIS A 105 -22.54 8.30 -4.66
C HIS A 105 -21.22 7.68 -4.22
N LYS A 106 -20.44 8.42 -3.41
CA LYS A 106 -19.20 7.88 -2.85
C LYS A 106 -19.49 6.82 -1.80
N PHE A 107 -18.73 5.72 -1.86
CA PHE A 107 -18.78 4.66 -0.87
C PHE A 107 -17.59 4.77 0.08
N SER A 108 -17.82 4.72 1.39
CA SER A 108 -16.76 4.49 2.36
C SER A 108 -17.18 3.49 3.43
N VAL A 109 -16.27 2.55 3.72
CA VAL A 109 -16.45 1.52 4.76
C VAL A 109 -16.45 2.08 6.19
N PHE A 110 -16.09 3.36 6.36
CA PHE A 110 -16.09 4.00 7.66
C PHE A 110 -17.46 4.51 8.08
N TYR A 111 -18.43 4.57 7.16
CA TYR A 111 -19.82 4.91 7.46
C TYR A 111 -20.66 3.66 7.64
N GLU A 112 -21.38 3.59 8.75
CA GLU A 112 -22.01 2.35 9.23
C GLU A 112 -22.98 1.72 8.23
N LYS A 113 -23.91 2.52 7.68
CA LYS A 113 -24.92 2.01 6.76
C LYS A 113 -24.30 1.44 5.48
N MET A 114 -23.37 2.19 4.89
CA MET A 114 -22.62 1.78 3.70
C MET A 114 -21.81 0.50 3.97
N ARG A 115 -21.13 0.44 5.11
CA ARG A 115 -20.37 -0.74 5.55
C ARG A 115 -21.26 -1.96 5.69
N ASN A 116 -22.41 -1.85 6.36
CA ASN A 116 -23.30 -3.00 6.58
C ASN A 116 -23.85 -3.56 5.26
N GLU A 117 -24.19 -2.70 4.30
CA GLU A 117 -24.58 -3.09 2.96
C GLU A 117 -23.45 -3.77 2.18
N ALA A 118 -22.24 -3.22 2.25
CA ALA A 118 -21.05 -3.81 1.63
C ALA A 118 -20.71 -5.18 2.23
N ILE A 119 -20.83 -5.33 3.55
CA ILE A 119 -20.64 -6.61 4.26
C ILE A 119 -21.69 -7.63 3.82
N ALA A 120 -22.97 -7.23 3.73
CA ALA A 120 -24.03 -8.11 3.23
C ALA A 120 -23.76 -8.56 1.78
N MET A 121 -23.26 -7.65 0.94
CA MET A 121 -22.88 -7.95 -0.43
C MET A 121 -21.67 -8.89 -0.51
N PHE A 122 -20.65 -8.67 0.33
CA PHE A 122 -19.54 -9.59 0.49
C PHE A 122 -20.02 -10.98 0.89
N TYR A 123 -20.96 -11.10 1.85
CA TYR A 123 -21.44 -12.39 2.32
C TYR A 123 -22.11 -13.23 1.22
N ILE A 124 -22.96 -12.64 0.38
CA ILE A 124 -23.59 -13.42 -0.70
C ILE A 124 -22.58 -13.89 -1.74
N MET A 125 -21.50 -13.12 -1.97
CA MET A 125 -20.42 -13.52 -2.86
C MET A 125 -19.53 -14.59 -2.22
N TYR A 126 -19.17 -14.42 -0.94
CA TYR A 126 -18.33 -15.36 -0.19
C TYR A 126 -19.02 -16.71 0.00
N TYR A 127 -20.32 -16.72 0.31
CA TYR A 127 -21.09 -17.95 0.55
C TYR A 127 -21.67 -18.60 -0.70
N ALA A 128 -21.42 -18.08 -1.90
CA ALA A 128 -21.75 -18.81 -3.12
C ALA A 128 -21.01 -20.17 -3.15
N LYS A 129 -21.73 -21.27 -3.39
CA LYS A 129 -21.20 -22.65 -3.27
C LYS A 129 -20.06 -22.96 -4.24
N ASP A 130 -20.06 -22.30 -5.38
CA ASP A 130 -19.11 -22.50 -6.47
C ASP A 130 -18.81 -21.19 -7.20
N PHE A 131 -17.81 -21.23 -8.07
CA PHE A 131 -17.37 -20.09 -8.86
C PHE A 131 -18.47 -19.54 -9.78
N ASP A 132 -19.31 -20.41 -10.36
CA ASP A 132 -20.37 -19.98 -11.28
C ASP A 132 -21.44 -19.15 -10.57
N THR A 133 -21.90 -19.63 -9.40
CA THR A 133 -22.82 -18.88 -8.53
C THR A 133 -22.19 -17.57 -8.07
N PHE A 134 -20.90 -17.59 -7.71
CA PHE A 134 -20.15 -16.38 -7.34
C PHE A 134 -20.13 -15.37 -8.50
N TYR A 135 -19.75 -15.81 -9.71
CA TYR A 135 -19.65 -14.94 -10.87
C TYR A 135 -21.01 -14.36 -11.29
N LYS A 136 -22.08 -15.16 -11.27
CA LYS A 136 -23.46 -14.68 -11.52
C LYS A 136 -23.90 -13.66 -10.47
N THR A 137 -23.57 -13.91 -9.19
CA THR A 137 -23.87 -12.97 -8.09
C THR A 137 -23.10 -11.66 -8.25
N ALA A 138 -21.81 -11.72 -8.57
CA ALA A 138 -20.97 -10.55 -8.80
C ALA A 138 -21.42 -9.76 -10.05
N SER A 139 -21.79 -10.46 -11.12
CA SER A 139 -22.35 -9.87 -12.34
C SER A 139 -23.66 -9.13 -12.05
N TRP A 140 -24.55 -9.73 -11.25
CA TRP A 140 -25.77 -9.08 -10.79
C TRP A 140 -25.46 -7.85 -9.93
N ALA A 141 -24.51 -7.94 -9.00
CA ALA A 141 -24.16 -6.83 -8.12
C ALA A 141 -23.58 -5.64 -8.91
N LYS A 142 -22.65 -5.87 -9.85
CA LYS A 142 -22.09 -4.82 -10.74
C LYS A 142 -23.19 -3.98 -11.42
N ILE A 143 -24.28 -4.63 -11.85
CA ILE A 143 -25.39 -3.97 -12.53
C ILE A 143 -26.29 -3.21 -11.54
N ASN A 144 -26.59 -3.81 -10.39
CA ASN A 144 -27.71 -3.40 -9.54
C ASN A 144 -27.33 -2.56 -8.31
N THR A 145 -26.04 -2.48 -7.95
CA THR A 145 -25.58 -1.72 -6.78
C THR A 145 -24.64 -0.59 -7.16
N ASN A 146 -24.28 0.25 -6.19
CA ASN A 146 -23.23 1.26 -6.33
C ASN A 146 -21.89 0.63 -6.77
N GLU A 147 -21.18 1.33 -7.65
CA GLU A 147 -19.96 0.89 -8.34
C GLU A 147 -18.82 0.66 -7.34
N GLU A 148 -18.55 1.64 -6.48
CA GLU A 148 -17.48 1.58 -5.49
C GLU A 148 -17.80 0.58 -4.38
N GLN A 149 -19.07 0.49 -3.97
CA GLN A 149 -19.54 -0.50 -3.00
C GLN A 149 -19.41 -1.93 -3.53
N PHE A 150 -19.75 -2.15 -4.81
CA PHE A 150 -19.56 -3.43 -5.49
C PHE A 150 -18.08 -3.79 -5.56
N LEU A 151 -17.24 -2.90 -6.09
CA LEU A 151 -15.81 -3.18 -6.29
C LEU A 151 -15.11 -3.44 -4.95
N TYR A 152 -15.50 -2.73 -3.88
CA TYR A 152 -15.02 -2.99 -2.53
C TYR A 152 -15.34 -4.42 -2.06
N ALA A 153 -16.62 -4.82 -2.12
CA ALA A 153 -17.04 -6.16 -1.71
C ALA A 153 -16.45 -7.25 -2.60
N PHE A 154 -16.32 -6.98 -3.91
CA PHE A 154 -15.80 -7.92 -4.90
C PHE A 154 -14.30 -8.17 -4.75
N TYR A 155 -13.47 -7.13 -4.54
CA TYR A 155 -12.04 -7.28 -4.23
C TYR A 155 -11.84 -8.23 -3.05
N ILE A 156 -12.55 -7.98 -1.95
CA ILE A 156 -12.44 -8.79 -0.73
C ILE A 156 -12.98 -10.19 -0.98
N ALA A 157 -14.10 -10.37 -1.69
CA ALA A 157 -14.63 -11.69 -2.00
C ALA A 157 -13.63 -12.54 -2.80
N VAL A 158 -12.97 -11.98 -3.82
CA VAL A 158 -11.93 -12.69 -4.60
C VAL A 158 -10.73 -13.04 -3.71
N VAL A 159 -10.30 -12.16 -2.81
CA VAL A 159 -9.19 -12.44 -1.89
C VAL A 159 -9.56 -13.53 -0.87
N GLN A 160 -10.78 -13.52 -0.33
CA GLN A 160 -11.16 -14.38 0.78
C GLN A 160 -11.65 -15.77 0.36
N ARG A 161 -12.25 -15.91 -0.84
CA ARG A 161 -12.79 -17.18 -1.31
C ARG A 161 -11.68 -18.23 -1.56
N PRO A 162 -11.87 -19.50 -1.16
CA PRO A 162 -10.88 -20.56 -1.40
C PRO A 162 -10.67 -20.88 -2.89
N ASP A 163 -11.75 -20.91 -3.68
CA ASP A 163 -11.75 -21.32 -5.10
C ASP A 163 -11.22 -20.25 -6.07
N THR A 164 -10.89 -19.06 -5.55
CA THR A 164 -10.24 -17.95 -6.25
C THR A 164 -8.81 -17.69 -5.72
N THR A 165 -8.25 -18.57 -4.91
CA THR A 165 -6.87 -18.43 -4.42
C THR A 165 -5.88 -18.38 -5.58
N GLY A 166 -5.00 -17.38 -5.56
CA GLY A 166 -4.01 -17.15 -6.60
C GLY A 166 -4.51 -16.33 -7.80
N ILE A 167 -5.81 -16.02 -7.90
CA ILE A 167 -6.33 -15.09 -8.91
C ILE A 167 -5.64 -13.74 -8.74
N VAL A 168 -5.14 -13.21 -9.85
CA VAL A 168 -4.53 -11.89 -9.91
C VAL A 168 -5.61 -10.82 -9.93
N LEU A 169 -5.52 -9.86 -9.02
CA LEU A 169 -6.38 -8.69 -9.03
C LEU A 169 -5.65 -7.52 -9.69
N PRO A 170 -6.35 -6.66 -10.45
CA PRO A 170 -5.75 -5.45 -10.98
C PRO A 170 -5.24 -4.56 -9.85
N ALA A 171 -4.36 -3.64 -10.18
CA ALA A 171 -3.90 -2.66 -9.20
C ALA A 171 -5.04 -1.68 -8.86
N PRO A 172 -5.21 -1.28 -7.57
CA PRO A 172 -6.23 -0.34 -7.17
C PRO A 172 -6.20 0.99 -7.93
N TYR A 173 -5.02 1.45 -8.36
CA TYR A 173 -4.88 2.67 -9.14
C TYR A 173 -5.40 2.58 -10.59
N GLU A 174 -5.52 1.36 -11.15
CA GLU A 174 -6.17 1.14 -12.45
C GLU A 174 -7.68 1.00 -12.30
N VAL A 175 -8.17 0.56 -11.13
CA VAL A 175 -9.61 0.44 -10.85
C VAL A 175 -10.24 1.77 -10.41
N TYR A 176 -9.53 2.53 -9.57
CA TYR A 176 -10.00 3.79 -8.98
C TYR A 176 -9.02 4.95 -9.24
N PRO A 177 -8.68 5.30 -10.50
CA PRO A 177 -7.69 6.34 -10.77
C PRO A 177 -8.01 7.68 -10.07
N GLN A 178 -9.29 7.97 -9.81
CA GLN A 178 -9.75 9.15 -9.08
C GLN A 178 -9.24 9.28 -7.64
N PHE A 179 -8.80 8.19 -7.01
CA PHE A 179 -8.21 8.20 -5.67
C PHE A 179 -6.69 8.30 -5.68
N PHE A 180 -6.05 8.08 -6.83
CA PHE A 180 -4.60 7.99 -6.94
C PHE A 180 -3.96 9.19 -7.63
N PHE A 181 -4.74 10.02 -8.32
CA PHE A 181 -4.22 11.17 -9.05
C PHE A 181 -4.96 12.45 -8.72
N ASN A 182 -4.19 13.52 -8.70
CA ASN A 182 -4.73 14.86 -8.55
C ASN A 182 -5.74 15.14 -9.66
N LYS A 183 -6.85 15.79 -9.30
CA LYS A 183 -7.97 16.10 -10.18
C LYS A 183 -7.56 16.83 -11.45
N GLU A 184 -6.45 17.58 -11.41
CA GLU A 184 -5.85 18.23 -12.58
C GLU A 184 -5.58 17.25 -13.73
N VAL A 185 -5.04 16.07 -13.43
CA VAL A 185 -4.73 15.04 -14.45
C VAL A 185 -6.03 14.48 -15.03
N LEU A 186 -7.01 14.18 -14.18
CA LEU A 186 -8.34 13.70 -14.62
C LEU A 186 -9.05 14.73 -15.50
N LEU A 187 -8.97 16.02 -15.16
CA LEU A 187 -9.55 17.10 -15.96
C LEU A 187 -8.89 17.19 -17.34
N ARG A 188 -7.57 16.96 -17.46
CA ARG A 188 -6.88 16.86 -18.76
C ARG A 188 -7.35 15.67 -19.57
N MET A 189 -7.59 14.52 -18.93
CA MET A 189 -8.16 13.33 -19.59
C MET A 189 -9.58 13.58 -20.09
N TYR A 190 -10.45 14.15 -19.25
CA TYR A 190 -11.81 14.53 -19.62
C TYR A 190 -11.83 15.50 -20.79
N ARG A 191 -10.98 16.54 -20.76
CA ARG A 191 -10.83 17.48 -21.88
C ARG A 191 -10.49 16.75 -23.18
N THR A 192 -9.52 15.84 -23.15
CA THR A 192 -9.11 15.08 -24.33
C THR A 192 -10.23 14.19 -24.85
N LYS A 193 -10.98 13.51 -23.97
CA LYS A 193 -12.14 12.71 -24.35
C LYS A 193 -13.26 13.55 -24.98
N MET A 194 -13.61 14.68 -24.37
CA MET A 194 -14.65 15.60 -24.86
C MET A 194 -14.30 16.21 -26.22
N GLN A 195 -13.02 16.39 -26.51
CA GLN A 195 -12.52 16.91 -27.80
C GLN A 195 -12.42 15.85 -28.89
N GLY A 196 -12.66 14.56 -28.58
CA GLY A 196 -12.42 13.46 -29.51
C GLY A 196 -10.93 13.19 -29.78
N GLY A 197 -10.04 13.68 -28.91
CA GLY A 197 -8.59 13.62 -29.04
C GLY A 197 -7.91 14.94 -28.67
N VAL A 198 -6.63 15.06 -29.02
CA VAL A 198 -5.86 16.28 -28.77
C VAL A 198 -6.14 17.32 -29.85
N TYR A 199 -6.75 18.45 -29.47
CA TYR A 199 -7.09 19.54 -30.40
C TYR A 199 -5.86 20.21 -31.05
N ASN A 200 -4.82 20.50 -30.26
CA ASN A 200 -3.55 21.07 -30.73
C ASN A 200 -2.39 20.37 -30.01
N ALA A 201 -1.61 19.58 -30.75
CA ALA A 201 -0.53 18.77 -30.19
C ALA A 201 0.57 19.62 -29.55
N VAL A 202 0.99 20.72 -30.19
CA VAL A 202 2.05 21.60 -29.68
C VAL A 202 1.64 22.22 -28.34
N THR A 203 0.41 22.71 -28.25
CA THR A 203 -0.12 23.25 -26.99
C THR A 203 -0.30 22.16 -25.94
N ALA A 204 -0.75 20.97 -26.31
CA ALA A 204 -0.97 19.86 -25.39
C ALA A 204 0.31 19.38 -24.70
N VAL A 205 1.44 19.35 -25.42
CA VAL A 205 2.76 19.03 -24.86
C VAL A 205 3.14 19.99 -23.73
N ASN A 206 2.86 21.29 -23.88
CA ASN A 206 3.10 22.28 -22.83
C ASN A 206 2.26 22.05 -21.56
N TYR A 207 1.16 21.30 -21.66
CA TYR A 207 0.34 20.85 -20.53
C TYR A 207 0.62 19.39 -20.13
N GLY A 208 1.75 18.81 -20.59
CA GLY A 208 2.14 17.44 -20.29
C GLY A 208 1.19 16.40 -20.87
N VAL A 209 0.67 16.61 -22.06
CA VAL A 209 -0.16 15.64 -22.78
C VAL A 209 0.48 15.30 -24.12
N VAL A 210 0.83 14.03 -24.31
CA VAL A 210 1.48 13.51 -25.52
C VAL A 210 0.64 12.37 -26.09
N LYS A 211 0.63 12.20 -27.41
CA LYS A 211 0.04 11.03 -28.05
C LYS A 211 1.16 10.08 -28.48
N GLU A 212 1.20 8.89 -27.89
CA GLU A 212 2.14 7.82 -28.24
C GLU A 212 1.34 6.64 -28.80
N ASN A 213 1.56 6.30 -30.08
CA ASN A 213 0.77 5.29 -30.79
C ASN A 213 -0.75 5.56 -30.70
N ASN A 214 -1.50 4.61 -30.13
CA ASN A 214 -2.95 4.70 -29.93
C ASN A 214 -3.34 5.21 -28.53
N SER A 215 -2.38 5.69 -27.75
CA SER A 215 -2.60 6.12 -26.36
C SER A 215 -2.28 7.61 -26.17
N TYR A 216 -2.99 8.22 -25.24
CA TYR A 216 -2.70 9.55 -24.70
C TYR A 216 -1.97 9.39 -23.38
N ILE A 217 -0.77 9.97 -23.31
CA ILE A 217 0.09 9.99 -22.14
C ILE A 217 -0.09 11.33 -21.42
N TYR A 218 -0.40 11.29 -20.13
CA TYR A 218 -0.54 12.47 -19.28
C TYR A 218 0.59 12.49 -18.24
N TYR A 219 1.49 13.45 -18.29
CA TYR A 219 2.53 13.61 -17.28
C TYR A 219 1.92 14.17 -16.00
N ALA A 220 2.12 13.48 -14.88
CA ALA A 220 1.52 13.81 -13.58
C ALA A 220 2.58 14.18 -12.54
N ASN A 221 2.46 15.41 -12.02
CA ASN A 221 3.22 15.87 -10.87
C ASN A 221 2.56 15.43 -9.55
N TYR A 222 3.40 15.22 -8.54
CA TYR A 222 2.95 15.20 -7.15
C TYR A 222 2.49 16.58 -6.70
N SER A 223 1.75 16.64 -5.60
CA SER A 223 1.19 17.89 -5.11
C SER A 223 2.23 18.87 -4.54
N ASN A 224 1.89 20.16 -4.60
CA ASN A 224 2.72 21.27 -4.13
C ASN A 224 2.19 21.88 -2.82
N GLY A 225 2.72 23.06 -2.46
CA GLY A 225 2.36 23.79 -1.23
C GLY A 225 0.89 24.21 -1.13
N LEU A 226 0.11 24.17 -2.22
CA LEU A 226 -1.33 24.44 -2.17
C LEU A 226 -2.14 23.24 -1.65
N THR A 227 -1.54 22.05 -1.67
CA THR A 227 -2.13 20.81 -1.14
C THR A 227 -1.55 20.47 0.23
N TYR A 228 -0.24 20.65 0.37
CA TYR A 228 0.49 20.50 1.63
C TYR A 228 1.03 21.88 2.03
N PRO A 229 0.26 22.72 2.74
CA PRO A 229 0.67 24.09 3.09
C PRO A 229 1.67 24.14 4.25
N ASN A 230 2.59 23.19 4.31
CA ASN A 230 3.59 23.00 5.35
C ASN A 230 4.75 22.13 4.81
N GLN A 231 5.73 21.83 5.66
CA GLN A 231 6.95 21.14 5.22
C GLN A 231 6.73 19.67 4.80
N GLU A 232 5.60 19.06 5.16
CA GLU A 232 5.25 17.69 4.74
C GLU A 232 5.14 17.55 3.22
N GLN A 233 4.99 18.66 2.49
CA GLN A 233 5.02 18.70 1.02
C GLN A 233 6.28 18.02 0.43
N LYS A 234 7.42 18.10 1.13
CA LYS A 234 8.68 17.46 0.72
C LYS A 234 8.53 15.94 0.52
N LEU A 235 7.59 15.31 1.22
CA LEU A 235 7.33 13.87 1.17
C LEU A 235 6.25 13.47 0.18
N SER A 236 5.68 14.41 -0.59
CA SER A 236 4.60 14.12 -1.55
C SER A 236 4.93 13.00 -2.53
N TYR A 237 6.20 12.86 -2.95
CA TYR A 237 6.63 11.75 -3.83
C TYR A 237 6.48 10.36 -3.18
N TYR A 238 6.48 10.29 -1.85
CA TYR A 238 6.31 9.06 -1.07
C TYR A 238 4.86 8.91 -0.64
N THR A 239 4.26 9.91 -0.02
CA THR A 239 2.89 9.85 0.55
C THR A 239 1.80 9.75 -0.53
N GLU A 240 2.05 10.27 -1.72
CA GLU A 240 1.14 10.14 -2.88
C GLU A 240 1.56 9.02 -3.85
N ASP A 241 2.63 8.27 -3.55
CA ASP A 241 3.03 7.14 -4.38
C ASP A 241 1.89 6.11 -4.46
N ILE A 242 1.58 5.70 -5.68
CA ILE A 242 0.44 4.83 -5.95
C ILE A 242 0.62 3.40 -5.46
N GLY A 243 1.86 2.92 -5.41
CA GLY A 243 2.17 1.59 -4.88
C GLY A 243 2.10 1.59 -3.36
N LEU A 244 2.57 2.65 -2.69
CA LEU A 244 2.39 2.83 -1.25
C LEU A 244 0.88 2.85 -0.94
N ASN A 245 0.10 3.74 -1.55
CA ASN A 245 -1.35 3.80 -1.32
C ASN A 245 -2.09 2.49 -1.64
N SER A 246 -1.64 1.74 -2.66
CA SER A 246 -2.17 0.40 -2.95
C SER A 246 -1.79 -0.63 -1.89
N TYR A 247 -0.59 -0.57 -1.33
CA TYR A 247 -0.12 -1.44 -0.25
C TYR A 247 -1.06 -1.39 0.96
N TYR A 248 -1.48 -0.19 1.39
CA TYR A 248 -2.44 -0.06 2.49
C TYR A 248 -3.86 -0.52 2.14
N TYR A 249 -4.28 -0.34 0.88
CA TYR A 249 -5.54 -0.94 0.41
C TYR A 249 -5.49 -2.48 0.42
N TYR A 250 -4.37 -3.08 0.01
CA TYR A 250 -4.21 -4.53 0.04
C TYR A 250 -4.18 -5.08 1.47
N PHE A 251 -3.51 -4.41 2.40
CA PHE A 251 -3.57 -4.75 3.83
C PHE A 251 -5.01 -4.86 4.32
N HIS A 252 -5.84 -3.84 4.07
CA HIS A 252 -7.26 -3.86 4.42
C HIS A 252 -8.06 -4.93 3.69
N THR A 253 -7.73 -5.21 2.41
CA THR A 253 -8.45 -6.22 1.64
C THR A 253 -8.20 -7.64 2.16
N HIS A 254 -6.96 -7.92 2.60
CA HIS A 254 -6.59 -9.21 3.19
C HIS A 254 -7.07 -9.35 4.63
N MET A 255 -7.06 -8.26 5.40
CA MET A 255 -7.49 -8.24 6.80
C MET A 255 -8.46 -7.08 7.07
N PRO A 256 -9.70 -7.14 6.55
CA PRO A 256 -10.68 -6.11 6.85
C PRO A 256 -10.99 -6.11 8.35
N PHE A 257 -10.96 -4.95 8.99
CA PHE A 257 -11.19 -4.83 10.45
C PHE A 257 -12.55 -5.39 10.93
N TRP A 258 -13.53 -5.51 10.02
CA TRP A 258 -14.88 -6.04 10.28
C TRP A 258 -15.01 -7.53 9.97
N TRP A 259 -13.98 -8.18 9.44
CA TRP A 259 -14.01 -9.59 9.04
C TRP A 259 -13.08 -10.45 9.89
N LYS A 260 -13.44 -11.72 10.05
CA LYS A 260 -12.60 -12.71 10.72
C LYS A 260 -11.46 -13.18 9.82
N ILE A 261 -10.32 -13.48 10.44
CA ILE A 261 -9.07 -13.81 9.74
C ILE A 261 -8.95 -15.34 9.50
N ASP A 262 -10.03 -15.99 9.08
CA ASP A 262 -10.08 -17.46 8.96
C ASP A 262 -9.08 -18.01 7.93
N LYS A 263 -8.85 -17.28 6.82
CA LYS A 263 -7.91 -17.68 5.76
C LYS A 263 -6.45 -17.66 6.25
N LEU A 264 -6.14 -16.76 7.17
CA LEU A 264 -4.81 -16.59 7.77
C LEU A 264 -4.81 -17.21 9.17
N SER A 265 -5.18 -18.49 9.26
CA SER A 265 -5.34 -19.23 10.51
C SER A 265 -4.13 -19.14 11.46
N ILE A 266 -2.92 -19.02 10.91
CA ILE A 266 -1.68 -18.80 11.65
C ILE A 266 -1.64 -17.44 12.39
N LEU A 267 -2.34 -16.43 11.86
CA LEU A 267 -2.50 -15.11 12.47
C LEU A 267 -3.67 -15.06 13.46
N LYS A 268 -4.56 -16.04 13.53
CA LYS A 268 -5.79 -15.98 14.36
C LYS A 268 -5.52 -15.59 15.83
N ASN A 269 -4.40 -16.07 16.39
CA ASN A 269 -3.98 -15.76 17.76
C ASN A 269 -2.85 -14.71 17.86
N ARG A 270 -2.47 -14.11 16.72
CA ARG A 270 -1.38 -13.15 16.55
C ARG A 270 -1.82 -11.89 15.79
N THR A 271 -3.11 -11.67 15.57
CA THR A 271 -3.64 -10.51 14.84
C THR A 271 -3.18 -9.20 15.47
N GLY A 272 -3.25 -9.07 16.79
CA GLY A 272 -2.82 -7.85 17.46
C GLY A 272 -1.30 -7.63 17.41
N GLU A 273 -0.53 -8.71 17.35
CA GLU A 273 0.92 -8.65 17.13
C GLU A 273 1.26 -8.19 15.71
N PHE A 274 0.57 -8.75 14.71
CA PHE A 274 0.72 -8.34 13.31
C PHE A 274 0.27 -6.90 13.07
N PHE A 275 -0.81 -6.45 13.72
CA PHE A 275 -1.24 -5.05 13.69
C PHE A 275 -0.14 -4.11 14.17
N PHE A 276 0.46 -4.39 15.34
CA PHE A 276 1.59 -3.62 15.84
C PHE A 276 2.74 -3.61 14.85
N TYR A 277 3.15 -4.80 14.36
CA TYR A 277 4.23 -4.94 13.41
C TYR A 277 3.99 -4.13 12.13
N TYR A 278 2.82 -4.29 11.50
CA TYR A 278 2.49 -3.61 10.25
C TYR A 278 2.63 -2.08 10.37
N TYR A 279 2.02 -1.48 11.39
CA TYR A 279 2.06 -0.04 11.57
C TYR A 279 3.42 0.45 12.09
N GLN A 280 4.10 -0.29 12.97
CA GLN A 280 5.46 0.07 13.39
C GLN A 280 6.42 0.06 12.19
N GLN A 281 6.37 -0.96 11.33
CA GLN A 281 7.19 -1.04 10.12
C GLN A 281 6.87 0.09 9.13
N LEU A 282 5.59 0.41 8.93
CA LEU A 282 5.16 1.53 8.09
C LEU A 282 5.66 2.88 8.63
N LEU A 283 5.56 3.10 9.94
CA LEU A 283 6.02 4.34 10.58
C LEU A 283 7.55 4.44 10.59
N ALA A 284 8.27 3.33 10.80
CA ALA A 284 9.72 3.30 10.67
C ALA A 284 10.13 3.68 9.25
N ARG A 285 9.52 3.07 8.23
CA ARG A 285 9.80 3.40 6.83
C ARG A 285 9.48 4.87 6.49
N TYR A 286 8.38 5.41 6.99
CA TYR A 286 8.02 6.83 6.85
C TYR A 286 9.03 7.74 7.56
N TYR A 287 9.41 7.42 8.79
CA TYR A 287 10.41 8.15 9.55
C TYR A 287 11.77 8.20 8.84
N LEU A 288 12.20 7.12 8.19
CA LEU A 288 13.43 7.14 7.39
C LEU A 288 13.35 8.10 6.18
N GLU A 289 12.18 8.31 5.54
CA GLU A 289 12.02 9.40 4.56
C GLU A 289 12.09 10.78 5.22
N ARG A 290 11.49 10.94 6.40
CA ARG A 290 11.49 12.22 7.12
C ARG A 290 12.92 12.68 7.38
N LEU A 291 13.79 11.75 7.80
CA LEU A 291 15.20 12.02 8.07
C LEU A 291 15.94 12.56 6.84
N THR A 292 15.82 11.93 5.68
CA THR A 292 16.53 12.37 4.46
C THR A 292 16.01 13.69 3.91
N ASN A 293 14.82 14.13 4.33
CA ASN A 293 14.21 15.42 3.98
C ASN A 293 14.32 16.47 5.10
N GLY A 294 15.00 16.15 6.21
CA GLY A 294 15.21 17.05 7.35
C GLY A 294 13.93 17.42 8.11
N LEU A 295 12.98 16.49 8.21
CA LEU A 295 11.69 16.68 8.88
C LEU A 295 11.63 16.13 10.32
N GLY A 296 12.63 15.33 10.71
CA GLY A 296 12.75 14.79 12.06
C GLY A 296 11.62 13.84 12.47
N GLU A 297 11.27 13.86 13.76
CA GLU A 297 10.25 12.99 14.34
C GLU A 297 8.85 13.22 13.75
N ILE A 298 7.98 12.24 13.91
CA ILE A 298 6.55 12.38 13.58
C ILE A 298 5.92 13.28 14.66
N PRO A 299 5.22 14.37 14.30
CA PRO A 299 4.64 15.26 15.30
C PRO A 299 3.59 14.56 16.16
N ASP A 300 3.63 14.81 17.47
CA ASP A 300 2.54 14.49 18.38
C ASP A 300 1.42 15.54 18.28
N PHE A 301 0.22 15.16 18.73
CA PHE A 301 -0.92 16.08 18.80
C PHE A 301 -1.78 15.79 20.03
N SER A 302 -2.68 16.73 20.34
CA SER A 302 -3.69 16.62 21.39
C SER A 302 -5.09 16.84 20.82
N TRP A 303 -6.06 16.04 21.26
CA TRP A 303 -7.48 16.24 20.94
C TRP A 303 -8.06 17.55 21.48
N TYR A 304 -7.37 18.18 22.43
CA TYR A 304 -7.78 19.43 23.10
C TYR A 304 -6.95 20.64 22.66
N SER A 305 -6.25 20.53 21.53
CA SER A 305 -5.43 21.60 20.97
C SER A 305 -5.62 21.66 19.47
N LYS A 306 -5.09 22.73 18.86
CA LYS A 306 -5.08 22.88 17.42
C LYS A 306 -4.19 21.82 16.77
N PHE A 307 -4.63 21.32 15.62
CA PHE A 307 -3.84 20.43 14.78
C PHE A 307 -2.97 21.24 13.82
N GLU A 308 -1.65 21.23 14.05
CA GLU A 308 -0.73 22.11 13.32
C GLU A 308 -0.66 21.78 11.82
N THR A 309 -0.69 20.49 11.46
CA THR A 309 -0.40 20.02 10.10
C THR A 309 -1.64 19.90 9.22
N GLY A 310 -1.94 20.94 8.42
CA GLY A 310 -3.03 20.95 7.44
C GLY A 310 -2.77 20.06 6.21
N TYR A 311 -3.86 19.74 5.49
CA TYR A 311 -3.84 19.00 4.23
C TYR A 311 -5.08 19.31 3.38
N TYR A 312 -4.86 19.55 2.08
CA TYR A 312 -5.86 20.06 1.13
C TYR A 312 -5.93 19.11 -0.08
N PRO A 313 -6.62 17.96 0.05
CA PRO A 313 -6.59 16.91 -0.96
C PRO A 313 -7.07 17.43 -2.32
N GLN A 314 -6.24 17.30 -3.36
CA GLN A 314 -6.63 17.64 -4.74
C GLN A 314 -7.36 16.47 -5.42
N LEU A 315 -8.19 15.75 -4.68
CA LEU A 315 -9.00 14.63 -5.16
C LEU A 315 -10.46 15.07 -5.38
N THR A 316 -11.25 14.24 -6.06
CA THR A 316 -12.66 14.53 -6.34
C THR A 316 -13.59 13.44 -5.81
N GLY A 317 -14.62 13.86 -5.08
CA GLY A 317 -15.71 13.05 -4.54
C GLY A 317 -16.87 12.86 -5.53
N ASN A 318 -16.57 12.78 -6.83
CA ASN A 318 -17.53 12.89 -7.94
C ASN A 318 -18.21 14.27 -7.96
N PHE A 319 -19.24 14.47 -7.13
CA PHE A 319 -20.05 15.69 -7.07
C PHE A 319 -19.58 16.68 -5.99
N LEU A 320 -18.76 16.22 -5.04
CA LEU A 320 -18.24 17.05 -3.95
C LEU A 320 -16.70 17.11 -4.01
N PRO A 321 -16.07 18.24 -3.65
CA PRO A 321 -14.64 18.24 -3.39
C PRO A 321 -14.33 17.44 -2.13
N PHE A 322 -13.09 16.98 -2.01
CA PHE A 322 -12.61 16.47 -0.73
C PHE A 322 -12.49 17.62 0.28
N THR A 323 -12.82 17.34 1.55
CA THR A 323 -12.64 18.28 2.66
C THR A 323 -11.17 18.63 2.84
N GLN A 324 -10.93 19.90 3.16
CA GLN A 324 -9.61 20.44 3.45
C GLN A 324 -9.49 20.70 4.95
N ARG A 325 -8.36 20.32 5.53
CA ARG A 325 -7.98 20.69 6.90
C ARG A 325 -6.92 21.77 6.84
N SER A 326 -7.19 22.95 7.40
CA SER A 326 -6.20 24.02 7.49
C SER A 326 -5.05 23.65 8.43
N ASN A 327 -3.91 24.34 8.31
CA ASN A 327 -2.96 24.36 9.42
C ASN A 327 -3.64 24.96 10.66
N ASP A 328 -3.16 24.58 11.83
CA ASP A 328 -3.69 25.02 13.13
C ASP A 328 -5.21 24.84 13.26
N TYR A 329 -5.73 23.75 12.68
CA TYR A 329 -7.16 23.45 12.70
C TYR A 329 -7.65 23.19 14.12
N GLU A 330 -8.72 23.88 14.54
CA GLU A 330 -9.33 23.70 15.85
C GLU A 330 -10.09 22.36 15.90
N ILE A 331 -9.40 21.29 16.32
CA ILE A 331 -10.03 19.98 16.48
C ILE A 331 -11.12 20.02 17.55
N HIS A 332 -10.91 20.75 18.64
CA HIS A 332 -11.82 20.79 19.78
C HIS A 332 -12.91 21.84 19.60
N ASN A 333 -13.99 21.47 18.91
CA ASN A 333 -15.10 22.37 18.61
C ASN A 333 -16.46 21.68 18.86
N GLU A 334 -17.55 22.46 18.75
CA GLU A 334 -18.91 22.00 19.05
C GLU A 334 -19.32 20.73 18.29
N ASN A 335 -18.79 20.52 17.08
CA ASN A 335 -19.11 19.34 16.28
C ASN A 335 -18.36 18.08 16.73
N THR A 336 -17.25 18.21 17.45
CA THR A 336 -16.32 17.12 17.79
C THR A 336 -16.27 16.81 19.29
N TYR A 337 -16.89 17.60 20.16
CA TYR A 337 -16.82 17.40 21.62
C TYR A 337 -17.17 15.97 22.08
N GLU A 338 -18.25 15.37 21.56
CA GLU A 338 -18.62 13.99 21.91
C GLU A 338 -17.60 12.97 21.39
N TYR A 339 -17.12 13.16 20.16
CA TYR A 339 -16.11 12.29 19.57
C TYR A 339 -14.80 12.34 20.36
N ILE A 340 -14.36 13.53 20.77
CA ILE A 340 -13.16 13.72 21.56
C ILE A 340 -13.31 13.10 22.95
N ARG A 341 -14.47 13.26 23.61
CA ARG A 341 -14.75 12.56 24.88
C ARG A 341 -14.63 11.05 24.74
N PHE A 342 -15.17 10.50 23.66
CA PHE A 342 -15.04 9.07 23.36
C PHE A 342 -13.58 8.66 23.17
N LEU A 343 -12.82 9.37 22.33
CA LEU A 343 -11.42 9.08 22.04
C LEU A 343 -10.54 9.15 23.29
N ASP A 344 -10.67 10.22 24.07
CA ASP A 344 -9.95 10.43 25.33
C ASP A 344 -10.29 9.34 26.37
N THR A 345 -11.57 8.98 26.49
CA THR A 345 -12.01 7.88 27.37
C THR A 345 -11.43 6.53 26.91
N TYR A 346 -11.37 6.29 25.60
CA TYR A 346 -10.79 5.08 25.03
C TYR A 346 -9.30 4.96 25.40
N GLU A 347 -8.54 6.03 25.18
CA GLU A 347 -7.12 6.11 25.53
C GLU A 347 -6.87 5.90 27.03
N LYS A 348 -7.63 6.60 27.89
CA LYS A 348 -7.51 6.47 29.36
C LYS A 348 -7.87 5.07 29.85
N THR A 349 -8.90 4.46 29.25
CA THR A 349 -9.29 3.07 29.56
C THR A 349 -8.16 2.12 29.19
N PHE A 350 -7.51 2.32 28.04
CA PHE A 350 -6.35 1.53 27.65
C PHE A 350 -5.23 1.61 28.70
N SER A 351 -4.89 2.80 29.18
CA SER A 351 -3.85 3.00 30.19
C SER A 351 -4.16 2.33 31.54
N GLN A 352 -5.44 2.11 31.87
CA GLN A 352 -5.87 1.53 33.16
C GLN A 352 -5.94 -0.01 33.19
N PHE A 353 -5.77 -0.71 32.06
CA PHE A 353 -5.87 -2.19 32.07
C PHE A 353 -4.73 -2.85 32.87
N PRO A 354 -5.04 -3.72 33.85
CA PRO A 354 -4.06 -4.29 34.79
C PRO A 354 -3.17 -5.39 34.20
N GLU A 355 -3.70 -6.21 33.29
CA GLU A 355 -2.92 -7.21 32.54
C GLU A 355 -3.30 -7.15 31.07
N LYS A 356 -2.33 -6.85 30.21
CA LYS A 356 -2.55 -6.79 28.77
C LYS A 356 -1.73 -7.91 28.13
N LYS A 357 -2.32 -8.73 27.26
CA LYS A 357 -1.59 -9.61 26.33
C LYS A 357 -1.53 -8.90 24.98
N LEU A 358 -0.41 -8.97 24.26
CA LEU A 358 -0.22 -8.21 23.00
C LEU A 358 -1.34 -8.44 21.97
N ASN A 359 -1.86 -9.68 21.84
CA ASN A 359 -2.97 -9.97 20.94
C ASN A 359 -4.27 -9.24 21.35
N PHE A 360 -4.55 -9.12 22.66
CA PHE A 360 -5.69 -8.32 23.15
C PHE A 360 -5.50 -6.84 22.81
N ILE A 361 -4.28 -6.31 22.95
CA ILE A 361 -3.98 -4.90 22.72
C ILE A 361 -4.17 -4.50 21.27
N GLY A 362 -3.58 -5.23 20.33
CA GLY A 362 -3.76 -4.89 18.93
C GLY A 362 -5.22 -5.05 18.49
N ASN A 363 -5.93 -6.07 19.01
CA ASN A 363 -7.37 -6.23 18.74
C ASN A 363 -8.23 -5.13 19.37
N TYR A 364 -7.82 -4.59 20.52
CA TYR A 364 -8.48 -3.45 21.17
C TYR A 364 -8.44 -2.23 20.25
N TRP A 365 -7.25 -1.87 19.75
CA TRP A 365 -7.10 -0.72 18.85
C TRP A 365 -7.70 -0.96 17.45
N HIS A 366 -7.57 -2.18 16.91
CA HIS A 366 -7.89 -2.47 15.52
C HIS A 366 -9.34 -2.92 15.25
N MET A 367 -9.84 -3.91 16.00
CA MET A 367 -11.04 -4.66 15.61
C MET A 367 -12.20 -4.55 16.59
N LYS A 368 -12.02 -3.90 17.77
CA LYS A 368 -12.97 -3.95 18.89
C LYS A 368 -13.54 -5.37 19.05
N TYR A 369 -12.66 -6.36 19.04
CA TYR A 369 -13.07 -7.76 19.10
C TYR A 369 -13.21 -8.15 20.57
N ASN A 370 -14.44 -8.29 21.05
CA ASN A 370 -14.67 -9.11 22.23
C ASN A 370 -14.57 -10.57 21.75
N LEU A 371 -13.55 -11.30 22.23
CA LEU A 371 -13.20 -12.65 21.79
C LEU A 371 -14.33 -13.69 21.93
N ASN A 372 -15.42 -13.34 22.62
CA ASN A 372 -16.43 -14.29 23.09
C ASN A 372 -17.87 -14.01 22.61
N ASP A 373 -18.18 -12.99 21.81
CA ASP A 373 -19.59 -12.74 21.39
C ASP A 373 -19.78 -12.06 20.03
N ASP A 374 -20.17 -12.84 19.01
CA ASP A 374 -20.46 -12.40 17.64
C ASP A 374 -21.71 -11.50 17.52
N LYS A 375 -22.65 -11.53 18.47
CA LYS A 375 -23.84 -10.66 18.43
C LYS A 375 -23.50 -9.22 18.83
N ILE A 376 -22.69 -9.06 19.88
CA ILE A 376 -22.26 -7.75 20.37
C ILE A 376 -21.37 -7.04 19.34
N ASN A 377 -20.56 -7.78 18.57
CA ASN A 377 -19.66 -7.20 17.56
C ASN A 377 -20.39 -6.50 16.40
N LYS A 378 -21.62 -6.94 16.03
CA LYS A 378 -22.40 -6.33 14.94
C LYS A 378 -22.93 -4.92 15.26
N GLU A 379 -23.20 -4.64 16.54
CA GLU A 379 -23.80 -3.36 16.99
C GLU A 379 -22.74 -2.32 17.39
N LEU A 380 -21.46 -2.68 17.48
CA LEU A 380 -20.42 -1.86 18.14
C LEU A 380 -19.39 -1.19 17.24
N HIS A 381 -19.38 -1.46 15.92
CA HIS A 381 -18.44 -0.84 14.98
C HIS A 381 -18.64 0.68 14.79
N GLN A 382 -19.79 1.22 15.21
CA GLN A 382 -20.05 2.66 15.26
C GLN A 382 -19.10 3.38 16.25
N TYR A 383 -18.54 2.66 17.22
CA TYR A 383 -17.66 3.17 18.28
C TYR A 383 -16.25 2.56 18.17
N SER A 384 -15.65 2.63 16.98
CA SER A 384 -14.23 2.28 16.76
C SER A 384 -13.36 3.52 16.95
N TYR A 385 -12.25 3.38 17.69
CA TYR A 385 -11.29 4.47 17.90
C TYR A 385 -10.75 4.99 16.56
N GLU A 386 -10.26 4.09 15.68
CA GLU A 386 -9.70 4.48 14.38
C GLU A 386 -10.72 5.26 13.53
N ILE A 387 -11.99 4.81 13.51
CA ILE A 387 -13.04 5.46 12.71
C ILE A 387 -13.34 6.86 13.22
N ILE A 388 -13.56 6.99 14.53
CA ILE A 388 -13.87 8.29 15.13
C ILE A 388 -12.69 9.25 15.03
N ALA A 389 -11.46 8.76 15.24
CA ALA A 389 -10.25 9.55 15.07
C ALA A 389 -10.10 10.05 13.63
N ARG A 390 -10.35 9.20 12.63
CA ARG A 390 -10.33 9.57 11.21
C ARG A 390 -11.38 10.62 10.87
N HIS A 391 -12.59 10.52 11.43
CA HIS A 391 -13.64 11.52 11.21
C HIS A 391 -13.23 12.89 11.78
N VAL A 392 -12.71 12.89 13.01
CA VAL A 392 -12.27 14.12 13.69
C VAL A 392 -11.09 14.77 12.96
N LEU A 393 -10.06 13.98 12.63
CA LEU A 393 -8.87 14.46 11.92
C LEU A 393 -9.15 14.79 10.45
N GLY A 394 -10.16 14.19 9.84
CA GLY A 394 -10.57 14.50 8.48
C GLY A 394 -11.20 15.90 8.32
N ALA A 395 -11.53 16.55 9.44
CA ALA A 395 -12.14 17.89 9.50
C ALA A 395 -13.45 18.03 8.71
N SER A 396 -14.11 16.90 8.39
CA SER A 396 -15.34 16.90 7.61
C SER A 396 -16.52 17.40 8.44
N PRO A 397 -17.44 18.19 7.86
CA PRO A 397 -18.74 18.42 8.46
C PRO A 397 -19.45 17.11 8.77
N LYS A 398 -20.35 17.12 9.75
CA LYS A 398 -21.21 15.96 10.00
C LYS A 398 -21.99 15.59 8.72
N PRO A 399 -22.09 14.30 8.37
CA PRO A 399 -22.89 13.86 7.23
C PRO A 399 -24.32 14.40 7.30
N VAL A 400 -24.84 14.87 6.16
CA VAL A 400 -26.19 15.46 6.08
C VAL A 400 -27.25 14.36 6.07
N ALA A 401 -26.91 13.20 5.52
CA ALA A 401 -27.76 12.02 5.49
C ALA A 401 -26.91 10.73 5.50
N LYS A 402 -27.57 9.58 5.62
CA LYS A 402 -26.94 8.25 5.69
C LYS A 402 -26.01 7.90 4.52
N TYR A 403 -26.17 8.56 3.37
CA TYR A 403 -25.35 8.34 2.17
C TYR A 403 -24.62 9.61 1.68
N ASP A 404 -24.82 10.74 2.36
CA ASP A 404 -24.30 12.03 1.92
C ASP A 404 -23.30 12.54 2.95
N PHE A 405 -22.03 12.28 2.67
CA PHE A 405 -20.89 12.75 3.45
C PHE A 405 -19.91 13.50 2.53
N MET A 406 -19.18 14.44 3.10
CA MET A 406 -18.09 15.12 2.38
C MET A 406 -16.80 14.30 2.57
N PRO A 407 -16.21 13.76 1.50
CA PRO A 407 -15.09 12.84 1.62
C PRO A 407 -13.81 13.53 2.08
N THR A 408 -13.02 12.82 2.86
CA THR A 408 -11.67 13.19 3.29
C THR A 408 -10.68 12.16 2.77
N ALA A 409 -9.38 12.45 2.80
CA ALA A 409 -8.39 11.42 2.47
C ALA A 409 -8.37 10.26 3.48
N LEU A 410 -8.88 10.47 4.70
CA LEU A 410 -8.95 9.46 5.75
C LEU A 410 -10.19 8.56 5.62
N ASP A 411 -11.12 8.86 4.69
CA ASP A 411 -12.31 8.05 4.43
C ASP A 411 -12.05 6.84 3.51
N PHE A 412 -10.83 6.71 2.96
CA PHE A 412 -10.50 5.61 2.05
C PHE A 412 -9.08 5.09 2.32
N TYR A 413 -8.91 3.77 2.25
CA TYR A 413 -7.59 3.14 2.38
C TYR A 413 -6.65 3.52 1.21
N GLN A 414 -7.22 3.80 0.04
CA GLN A 414 -6.51 4.24 -1.16
C GLN A 414 -5.92 5.65 -1.03
N THR A 415 -6.37 6.46 -0.06
CA THR A 415 -5.97 7.87 0.08
C THR A 415 -5.41 8.21 1.45
N SER A 416 -5.54 7.31 2.43
CA SER A 416 -5.19 7.58 3.83
C SER A 416 -3.75 8.03 3.99
N MET A 417 -2.81 7.38 3.31
CA MET A 417 -1.38 7.68 3.42
C MET A 417 -0.95 8.98 2.75
N ARG A 418 -1.86 9.68 2.06
CA ARG A 418 -1.58 11.03 1.55
C ARG A 418 -1.63 12.07 2.67
N ASP A 419 -2.45 11.86 3.71
CA ASP A 419 -2.66 12.84 4.76
C ASP A 419 -1.60 12.68 5.88
N PRO A 420 -0.84 13.72 6.26
CA PRO A 420 0.09 13.65 7.39
C PRO A 420 -0.56 13.21 8.71
N ALA A 421 -1.85 13.52 8.91
CA ALA A 421 -2.60 13.12 10.11
C ALA A 421 -2.79 11.61 10.22
N PHE A 422 -2.72 10.86 9.11
CA PHE A 422 -2.68 9.40 9.15
C PHE A 422 -1.48 8.92 9.95
N TYR A 423 -0.29 9.41 9.62
CA TYR A 423 0.94 8.99 10.28
C TYR A 423 0.96 9.42 11.74
N GLN A 424 0.47 10.63 12.07
CA GLN A 424 0.37 11.11 13.46
C GLN A 424 -0.63 10.27 14.28
N LEU A 425 -1.77 9.90 13.71
CA LEU A 425 -2.76 9.03 14.37
C LEU A 425 -2.17 7.66 14.70
N TYR A 426 -1.58 6.99 13.72
CA TYR A 426 -1.02 5.65 13.96
C TYR A 426 0.26 5.71 14.78
N HIS A 427 1.04 6.79 14.73
CA HIS A 427 2.14 7.04 15.66
C HIS A 427 1.63 7.09 17.11
N ARG A 428 0.56 7.86 17.37
CA ARG A 428 -0.09 7.91 18.69
C ARG A 428 -0.56 6.54 19.16
N ILE A 429 -1.25 5.77 18.31
CA ILE A 429 -1.72 4.41 18.64
C ILE A 429 -0.52 3.50 18.98
N ILE A 430 0.52 3.52 18.15
CA ILE A 430 1.69 2.66 18.33
C ILE A 430 2.48 3.03 19.58
N ASN A 431 2.57 4.32 19.95
CA ASN A 431 3.19 4.75 21.20
C ASN A 431 2.48 4.17 22.43
N TYR A 432 1.14 4.12 22.46
CA TYR A 432 0.41 3.40 23.52
C TYR A 432 0.77 1.91 23.58
N ILE A 433 0.98 1.26 22.44
CA ILE A 433 1.39 -0.16 22.42
C ILE A 433 2.85 -0.31 22.89
N ILE A 434 3.74 0.61 22.53
CA ILE A 434 5.14 0.65 22.98
C ILE A 434 5.20 0.83 24.50
N GLU A 435 4.43 1.76 25.08
CA GLU A 435 4.31 1.91 26.54
C GLU A 435 3.93 0.60 27.23
N TYR A 436 3.05 -0.20 26.61
CA TYR A 436 2.79 -1.53 27.12
C TYR A 436 3.99 -2.48 26.96
N LYS A 437 4.72 -2.41 25.84
CA LYS A 437 5.87 -3.30 25.60
C LYS A 437 7.00 -3.07 26.61
N GLU A 438 7.08 -1.92 27.26
CA GLU A 438 7.98 -1.66 28.41
C GLU A 438 7.74 -2.61 29.60
N TYR A 439 6.55 -3.20 29.73
CA TYR A 439 6.28 -4.22 30.75
C TYR A 439 6.74 -5.64 30.37
N LEU A 440 7.14 -5.85 29.10
CA LEU A 440 7.65 -7.14 28.66
C LEU A 440 9.09 -7.29 29.14
N LYS A 441 9.46 -8.48 29.60
CA LYS A 441 10.87 -8.80 29.89
C LYS A 441 11.69 -8.59 28.60
N PRO A 442 12.69 -7.68 28.60
CA PRO A 442 13.63 -7.57 27.50
C PRO A 442 14.37 -8.90 27.31
N TYR A 443 14.77 -9.18 26.08
CA TYR A 443 15.60 -10.35 25.81
C TYR A 443 16.92 -10.28 26.58
N ASP A 444 17.34 -11.40 27.14
CA ASP A 444 18.65 -11.52 27.77
C ASP A 444 19.69 -12.13 26.81
N PHE A 445 20.92 -12.31 27.30
CA PHE A 445 22.01 -12.85 26.50
C PHE A 445 21.64 -14.20 25.84
N ASN A 446 21.04 -15.11 26.61
CA ASN A 446 20.76 -16.48 26.13
C ASN A 446 19.60 -16.52 25.14
N ASP A 447 18.66 -15.57 25.21
CA ASP A 447 17.56 -15.46 24.24
C ASP A 447 18.05 -15.12 22.83
N LEU A 448 19.20 -14.46 22.72
CA LEU A 448 19.73 -13.86 21.49
C LEU A 448 21.01 -14.55 20.97
N TYR A 449 21.73 -15.26 21.86
CA TYR A 449 23.01 -15.88 21.54
C TYR A 449 22.86 -17.11 20.67
N PHE A 450 23.57 -17.12 19.55
CA PHE A 450 23.70 -18.29 18.70
C PHE A 450 25.04 -18.96 18.96
N GLU A 451 25.04 -19.97 19.82
CA GLU A 451 26.23 -20.73 20.16
C GLU A 451 26.92 -21.31 18.91
N GLY A 452 28.22 -21.01 18.79
CA GLY A 452 29.06 -21.50 17.70
C GLY A 452 28.93 -20.75 16.38
N VAL A 453 28.07 -19.73 16.25
CA VAL A 453 27.91 -18.95 15.01
C VAL A 453 28.41 -17.51 15.21
N LYS A 454 29.26 -17.04 14.30
CA LYS A 454 29.78 -15.68 14.29
C LYS A 454 29.73 -15.06 12.90
N ILE A 455 29.21 -13.84 12.80
CA ILE A 455 29.36 -12.97 11.63
C ILE A 455 30.75 -12.32 11.75
N ASN A 456 31.62 -12.60 10.79
CA ASN A 456 32.97 -12.02 10.75
C ASN A 456 33.01 -10.70 10.00
N ASP A 457 32.30 -10.63 8.87
CA ASP A 457 32.28 -9.45 8.00
C ASP A 457 30.98 -9.41 7.16
N VAL A 458 30.58 -8.20 6.79
CA VAL A 458 29.44 -7.96 5.90
C VAL A 458 29.83 -6.91 4.86
N LYS A 459 29.67 -7.26 3.58
CA LYS A 459 29.91 -6.33 2.46
C LYS A 459 28.63 -6.05 1.72
N ILE A 460 28.28 -4.78 1.58
CA ILE A 460 27.12 -4.33 0.83
C ILE A 460 27.59 -3.51 -0.38
N SER A 461 26.99 -3.75 -1.54
CA SER A 461 27.19 -2.89 -2.71
C SER A 461 26.45 -1.56 -2.58
N ASP A 462 26.87 -0.53 -3.32
CA ASP A 462 26.26 0.81 -3.28
C ASP A 462 24.72 0.82 -3.24
N LEU A 463 24.18 1.53 -2.25
CA LEU A 463 22.75 1.78 -2.13
C LEU A 463 22.42 3.07 -2.88
N VAL A 464 21.70 2.95 -3.99
CA VAL A 464 21.43 4.08 -4.90
C VAL A 464 19.96 4.16 -5.24
N THR A 465 19.35 5.30 -4.91
CA THR A 465 17.99 5.66 -5.32
C THR A 465 17.99 6.61 -6.51
N TYR A 466 16.88 6.67 -7.24
CA TYR A 466 16.65 7.56 -8.37
C TYR A 466 15.14 7.69 -8.64
N PHE A 467 14.73 8.64 -9.48
CA PHE A 467 13.36 8.69 -10.01
C PHE A 467 13.30 8.05 -11.39
N GLU A 468 12.22 7.30 -11.65
CA GLU A 468 11.97 6.64 -12.93
C GLU A 468 10.49 6.82 -13.32
N TYR A 469 10.24 7.05 -14.61
CA TYR A 469 8.87 7.09 -15.11
C TYR A 469 8.17 5.75 -14.94
N PHE A 470 6.91 5.81 -14.53
CA PHE A 470 6.02 4.67 -14.54
C PHE A 470 4.72 5.05 -15.23
N ASP A 471 4.31 4.18 -16.15
CA ASP A 471 3.07 4.30 -16.90
C ASP A 471 2.00 3.45 -16.26
N PHE A 472 0.81 4.02 -16.14
CA PHE A 472 -0.34 3.28 -15.65
C PHE A 472 -1.57 3.59 -16.48
N ASN A 473 -2.37 2.55 -16.68
CA ASN A 473 -3.63 2.66 -17.38
C ASN A 473 -4.69 3.29 -16.47
N ALA A 474 -5.19 4.45 -16.85
CA ALA A 474 -6.21 5.20 -16.15
C ALA A 474 -7.54 5.26 -16.93
N THR A 475 -7.74 4.35 -17.89
CA THR A 475 -8.92 4.29 -18.76
C THR A 475 -10.23 4.23 -17.98
N ASN A 476 -10.27 3.54 -16.84
CA ASN A 476 -11.45 3.52 -15.95
C ASN A 476 -11.85 4.91 -15.41
N GLY A 477 -10.94 5.89 -15.46
CA GLY A 477 -11.21 7.28 -15.09
C GLY A 477 -11.78 8.12 -16.23
N VAL A 478 -12.25 7.51 -17.32
CA VAL A 478 -12.85 8.20 -18.48
C VAL A 478 -14.16 7.51 -18.85
N TYR A 479 -15.15 8.31 -19.27
CA TYR A 479 -16.44 7.80 -19.73
C TYR A 479 -16.49 7.67 -21.25
N PHE A 480 -17.09 6.57 -21.71
CA PHE A 480 -17.20 6.17 -23.11
C PHE A 480 -18.66 6.21 -23.59
N SER A 481 -18.84 6.44 -24.90
CA SER A 481 -20.14 6.29 -25.55
C SER A 481 -20.54 4.80 -25.64
N PRO A 482 -21.84 4.50 -25.83
CA PRO A 482 -22.30 3.10 -25.99
C PRO A 482 -21.53 2.31 -27.06
N ASP A 483 -21.15 2.94 -28.17
CA ASP A 483 -20.42 2.28 -29.26
C ASP A 483 -18.96 1.97 -28.90
N GLU A 484 -18.35 2.81 -28.06
CA GLU A 484 -16.97 2.65 -27.59
C GLU A 484 -16.84 1.59 -26.47
N LEU A 485 -17.92 1.30 -25.73
CA LEU A 485 -17.93 0.31 -24.64
C LEU A 485 -17.83 -1.14 -25.12
N ASN A 486 -17.88 -1.39 -26.43
CA ASN A 486 -17.79 -2.74 -27.00
C ASN A 486 -16.40 -3.38 -26.83
N TYR A 487 -15.36 -2.58 -26.55
CA TYR A 487 -14.03 -3.03 -26.17
C TYR A 487 -13.49 -2.13 -25.06
N TYR A 488 -12.48 -2.58 -24.30
CA TYR A 488 -11.82 -1.74 -23.28
C TYR A 488 -10.62 -1.01 -23.92
N PRO A 489 -10.72 0.30 -24.25
CA PRO A 489 -9.66 1.01 -24.93
C PRO A 489 -8.57 1.38 -23.93
N THR A 490 -7.52 0.57 -23.80
CA THR A 490 -6.32 0.89 -22.98
C THR A 490 -5.54 2.06 -23.58
N ALA A 491 -6.14 3.27 -23.54
CA ALA A 491 -5.75 4.43 -24.34
C ALA A 491 -5.48 5.68 -23.51
N TYR A 492 -5.83 5.69 -22.22
CA TYR A 492 -5.54 6.81 -21.32
C TYR A 492 -4.50 6.37 -20.31
N ILE A 493 -3.26 6.78 -20.54
CA ILE A 493 -2.11 6.41 -19.73
C ILE A 493 -1.62 7.66 -19.02
N ILE A 494 -1.43 7.59 -17.72
CA ILE A 494 -0.75 8.68 -17.02
C ILE A 494 0.67 8.18 -16.70
N ARG A 495 1.64 9.07 -16.84
CA ARG A 495 3.06 8.84 -16.61
C ARG A 495 3.51 9.68 -15.42
N GLN A 496 4.07 9.03 -14.40
CA GLN A 496 4.55 9.70 -13.20
C GLN A 496 5.96 9.23 -12.85
N PRO A 497 6.91 10.12 -12.54
CA PRO A 497 8.18 9.74 -11.97
C PRO A 497 8.00 9.22 -10.54
N ARG A 498 8.43 8.00 -10.25
CA ARG A 498 8.34 7.39 -8.92
C ARG A 498 9.73 7.05 -8.39
N LEU A 499 9.86 7.04 -7.07
CA LEU A 499 11.10 6.62 -6.41
C LEU A 499 11.41 5.16 -6.78
N ASN A 500 12.67 4.90 -7.12
CA ASN A 500 13.21 3.57 -7.35
C ASN A 500 14.63 3.46 -6.80
N GLN A 501 15.16 2.24 -6.84
CA GLN A 501 16.49 1.89 -6.36
C GLN A 501 17.20 0.95 -7.32
N LYS A 502 18.54 0.97 -7.31
CA LYS A 502 19.35 -0.03 -7.99
C LYS A 502 19.35 -1.32 -7.17
N SER A 503 19.37 -2.46 -7.84
CA SER A 503 19.62 -3.74 -7.17
C SER A 503 20.96 -3.71 -6.44
N PHE A 504 20.99 -4.24 -5.23
CA PHE A 504 22.19 -4.33 -4.42
C PHE A 504 22.30 -5.74 -3.83
N THR A 505 23.50 -6.10 -3.40
CA THR A 505 23.80 -7.40 -2.82
C THR A 505 24.43 -7.21 -1.45
N ILE A 506 24.02 -8.04 -0.49
CA ILE A 506 24.64 -8.20 0.81
C ILE A 506 25.41 -9.53 0.81
N LYS A 507 26.68 -9.49 1.19
CA LYS A 507 27.56 -10.66 1.31
C LYS A 507 27.98 -10.81 2.76
N PHE A 508 27.75 -11.99 3.32
CA PHE A 508 28.11 -12.35 4.68
C PHE A 508 29.31 -13.28 4.67
N GLU A 509 30.28 -13.02 5.53
CA GLU A 509 31.36 -13.95 5.87
C GLU A 509 31.13 -14.43 7.31
N ILE A 510 30.84 -15.74 7.47
CA ILE A 510 30.37 -16.32 8.74
C ILE A 510 31.25 -17.51 9.10
N THR A 511 31.58 -17.67 10.38
CA THR A 511 32.16 -18.90 10.91
C THR A 511 31.11 -19.64 11.73
N SER A 512 30.93 -20.93 11.48
CA SER A 512 30.07 -21.80 12.28
C SER A 512 30.85 -22.99 12.83
N ALA A 513 30.67 -23.29 14.12
CA ALA A 513 31.19 -24.50 14.77
C ALA A 513 30.27 -25.71 14.59
N VAL A 514 29.04 -25.49 14.07
CA VAL A 514 28.00 -26.51 13.91
C VAL A 514 27.39 -26.48 12.51
N GLU A 515 26.84 -27.61 12.05
CA GLU A 515 25.98 -27.64 10.87
C GLU A 515 24.52 -27.45 11.31
N VAL A 516 23.85 -26.41 10.82
CA VAL A 516 22.50 -26.03 11.32
C VAL A 516 21.74 -25.17 10.30
N ASP A 517 20.41 -25.32 10.24
CA ASP A 517 19.55 -24.36 9.54
C ASP A 517 19.44 -23.08 10.38
N ALA A 518 19.80 -21.95 9.79
CA ALA A 518 19.81 -20.64 10.45
C ALA A 518 18.83 -19.67 9.77
N ALA A 519 18.13 -18.89 10.57
CA ALA A 519 17.32 -17.79 10.11
C ALA A 519 18.15 -16.50 10.10
N PHE A 520 18.06 -15.77 9.00
CA PHE A 520 18.73 -14.50 8.77
C PHE A 520 17.69 -13.40 8.74
N LYS A 521 17.95 -12.31 9.46
CA LYS A 521 17.17 -11.08 9.39
C LYS A 521 18.05 -9.88 9.11
N ILE A 522 17.51 -8.97 8.31
CA ILE A 522 18.19 -7.74 7.90
C ILE A 522 17.24 -6.59 8.18
N PHE A 523 17.69 -5.60 8.94
CA PHE A 523 16.94 -4.39 9.23
C PHE A 523 17.75 -3.17 8.79
N ILE A 524 17.06 -2.08 8.48
CA ILE A 524 17.63 -0.74 8.31
C ILE A 524 17.05 0.20 9.35
N GLY A 525 17.90 0.97 10.02
CA GLY A 525 17.52 1.94 11.04
C GLY A 525 18.31 3.24 10.91
N PRO A 526 17.92 4.26 11.69
CA PRO A 526 18.66 5.51 11.75
C PRO A 526 20.06 5.28 12.37
N LYS A 527 21.07 5.98 11.85
CA LYS A 527 22.38 6.09 12.51
C LYS A 527 22.44 7.28 13.47
N TYR A 528 21.78 8.37 13.09
CA TYR A 528 21.75 9.63 13.82
C TYR A 528 20.30 10.08 14.05
N HIS A 529 20.05 10.69 15.19
CA HIS A 529 18.84 11.44 15.46
C HIS A 529 18.77 12.69 14.57
N SER A 530 17.58 13.27 14.45
CA SER A 530 17.34 14.51 13.68
C SER A 530 18.19 15.71 14.15
N THR A 531 18.68 15.68 15.40
CA THR A 531 19.59 16.69 15.97
C THR A 531 21.07 16.42 15.66
N GLY A 532 21.40 15.33 14.95
CA GLY A 532 22.76 14.97 14.54
C GLY A 532 23.54 14.09 15.54
N TYR A 533 22.97 13.77 16.70
CA TYR A 533 23.60 12.86 17.66
C TYR A 533 23.40 11.39 17.26
N PRO A 534 24.35 10.47 17.55
CA PRO A 534 24.16 9.05 17.34
C PRO A 534 22.91 8.52 18.06
N THR A 535 22.19 7.59 17.45
CA THR A 535 21.02 6.95 18.07
C THR A 535 21.44 5.88 19.08
N ASN A 536 20.72 5.80 20.21
CA ASN A 536 20.76 4.66 21.11
C ASN A 536 19.67 3.65 20.72
N ILE A 537 20.03 2.37 20.60
CA ILE A 537 19.10 1.31 20.22
C ILE A 537 18.00 1.08 21.26
N GLU A 538 18.25 1.34 22.54
CA GLU A 538 17.25 1.27 23.61
C GLU A 538 16.10 2.26 23.37
N GLU A 539 16.39 3.39 22.73
CA GLU A 539 15.43 4.44 22.39
C GLU A 539 14.93 4.34 20.93
N SER A 540 15.62 3.57 20.07
CA SER A 540 15.37 3.56 18.63
C SER A 540 15.02 2.19 18.05
N TRP A 541 14.87 1.13 18.86
CA TRP A 541 14.52 -0.22 18.38
C TRP A 541 13.26 -0.23 17.50
N MET A 542 12.26 0.56 17.87
CA MET A 542 11.00 0.72 17.11
C MET A 542 11.16 1.49 15.80
N LYS A 543 12.34 2.06 15.52
CA LYS A 543 12.67 2.79 14.28
C LYS A 543 13.39 1.93 13.26
N TYR A 544 13.61 0.63 13.55
CA TYR A 544 14.17 -0.32 12.61
C TYR A 544 13.09 -0.93 11.71
N TYR A 545 13.35 -0.86 10.41
CA TYR A 545 12.53 -1.41 9.34
C TYR A 545 13.14 -2.71 8.81
N GLU A 546 12.38 -3.79 8.82
CA GLU A 546 12.78 -5.13 8.40
C GLU A 546 12.82 -5.20 6.86
N LEU A 547 14.00 -5.45 6.32
CA LEU A 547 14.25 -5.57 4.89
C LEU A 547 14.12 -7.00 4.41
N ASP A 548 14.58 -7.98 5.18
CA ASP A 548 14.59 -9.36 4.72
C ASP A 548 14.54 -10.37 5.85
N TRP A 549 13.97 -11.53 5.54
CA TRP A 549 13.93 -12.70 6.41
C TRP A 549 14.03 -13.97 5.56
N PHE A 550 15.07 -14.77 5.76
CA PHE A 550 15.30 -16.00 4.99
C PHE A 550 16.01 -17.07 5.81
N VAL A 551 15.95 -18.31 5.33
CA VAL A 551 16.61 -19.47 5.95
C VAL A 551 17.78 -19.91 5.08
N HIS A 552 18.91 -20.19 5.70
CA HIS A 552 20.10 -20.73 5.05
C HIS A 552 20.75 -21.80 5.92
N LYS A 553 21.19 -22.89 5.29
CA LYS A 553 21.90 -23.96 5.98
C LYS A 553 23.38 -23.59 6.14
N LEU A 554 23.84 -23.45 7.38
CA LEU A 554 25.25 -23.25 7.71
C LEU A 554 25.95 -24.59 7.83
N VAL A 555 27.17 -24.68 7.30
CA VAL A 555 28.08 -25.83 7.48
C VAL A 555 29.19 -25.49 8.47
N VAL A 556 29.84 -26.50 9.04
CA VAL A 556 31.00 -26.29 9.94
C VAL A 556 32.14 -25.62 9.17
N GLY A 557 32.74 -24.58 9.77
CA GLY A 557 33.80 -23.77 9.19
C GLY A 557 33.30 -22.46 8.59
N GLU A 558 33.93 -22.03 7.50
CA GLU A 558 33.61 -20.77 6.83
C GLU A 558 32.40 -20.91 5.90
N ASN A 559 31.49 -19.94 5.99
CA ASN A 559 30.29 -19.83 5.17
C ASN A 559 30.28 -18.47 4.46
N LYS A 560 30.00 -18.46 3.16
CA LYS A 560 29.87 -17.25 2.34
C LYS A 560 28.45 -17.19 1.80
N VAL A 561 27.62 -16.34 2.39
CA VAL A 561 26.22 -16.18 2.00
C VAL A 561 26.08 -14.92 1.16
N LYS A 562 25.37 -15.01 0.03
CA LYS A 562 25.09 -13.88 -0.86
C LYS A 562 23.57 -13.71 -0.96
N ARG A 563 23.08 -12.48 -0.78
CA ARG A 563 21.66 -12.16 -0.84
C ARG A 563 21.42 -10.91 -1.70
N ASN A 564 20.65 -11.02 -2.78
CA ASN A 564 20.26 -9.83 -3.57
C ASN A 564 18.98 -9.20 -3.03
N SER A 565 18.87 -7.88 -3.18
CA SER A 565 17.65 -7.13 -2.82
C SER A 565 16.42 -7.54 -3.63
N SER A 566 16.58 -8.16 -4.80
CA SER A 566 15.49 -8.76 -5.58
C SER A 566 14.88 -10.00 -4.92
N GLU A 567 15.59 -10.62 -3.98
CA GLU A 567 15.16 -11.85 -3.30
C GLU A 567 14.50 -11.56 -1.94
N PHE A 568 14.52 -10.30 -1.50
CA PHE A 568 14.03 -9.90 -0.18
C PHE A 568 12.54 -10.19 -0.02
N LEU A 569 12.18 -10.83 1.09
CA LEU A 569 10.86 -11.43 1.33
C LEU A 569 9.72 -10.41 1.35
N PHE A 570 9.91 -9.27 2.01
CA PHE A 570 8.84 -8.30 2.32
C PHE A 570 8.46 -7.39 1.15
N PHE A 571 9.06 -7.62 -0.02
CA PHE A 571 8.92 -6.74 -1.17
C PHE A 571 8.47 -7.47 -2.42
N LYS A 572 7.67 -6.78 -3.23
CA LYS A 572 7.20 -7.26 -4.52
C LYS A 572 7.58 -6.32 -5.66
N ASP A 573 7.62 -6.87 -6.86
CA ASP A 573 7.71 -6.10 -8.09
C ASP A 573 6.40 -5.36 -8.37
N ASP A 574 6.45 -4.40 -9.29
CA ASP A 574 5.29 -3.58 -9.63
C ASP A 574 4.18 -4.39 -10.28
N SER A 575 2.93 -4.04 -9.98
CA SER A 575 1.77 -4.62 -10.65
C SER A 575 1.78 -4.24 -12.13
N ILE A 576 1.44 -5.18 -13.01
CA ILE A 576 1.28 -4.94 -14.43
C ILE A 576 -0.17 -4.55 -14.78
N PRO A 577 -0.39 -3.78 -15.87
CA PRO A 577 -1.72 -3.39 -16.34
C PRO A 577 -2.61 -4.58 -16.76
N ILE A 578 -3.93 -4.43 -16.68
CA ILE A 578 -4.91 -5.47 -17.06
C ILE A 578 -4.64 -6.06 -18.45
N ASN A 579 -4.32 -5.24 -19.45
CA ASN A 579 -4.05 -5.71 -20.81
C ASN A 579 -2.81 -6.61 -20.90
N GLU A 580 -1.76 -6.34 -20.11
CA GLU A 580 -0.59 -7.22 -20.05
C GLU A 580 -0.93 -8.53 -19.32
N ILE A 581 -1.81 -8.50 -18.30
CA ILE A 581 -2.29 -9.72 -17.65
C ILE A 581 -3.01 -10.63 -18.67
N TYR A 582 -3.88 -10.07 -19.53
CA TYR A 582 -4.52 -10.85 -20.60
C TYR A 582 -3.50 -11.49 -21.55
N GLN A 583 -2.47 -10.75 -21.97
CA GLN A 583 -1.42 -11.27 -22.85
C GLN A 583 -0.63 -12.41 -22.20
N TRP A 584 -0.34 -12.34 -20.90
CA TRP A 584 0.32 -13.43 -20.17
C TRP A 584 -0.59 -14.65 -19.98
N LEU A 585 -1.90 -14.44 -19.81
CA LEU A 585 -2.86 -15.53 -19.71
C LEU A 585 -2.95 -16.35 -20.99
N ASP A 586 -2.80 -15.72 -22.16
CA ASP A 586 -2.75 -16.42 -23.44
C ASP A 586 -1.50 -17.30 -23.58
N GLN A 587 -0.48 -17.08 -22.74
CA GLN A 587 0.71 -17.93 -22.60
C GLN A 587 0.62 -18.89 -21.40
N GLY A 588 -0.54 -19.01 -20.75
CA GLY A 588 -0.73 -19.86 -19.57
C GLY A 588 0.05 -19.39 -18.35
N LYS A 589 0.25 -18.08 -18.18
CA LYS A 589 1.06 -17.50 -17.10
C LYS A 589 0.35 -16.34 -16.41
N VAL A 590 0.72 -16.10 -15.15
CA VAL A 590 0.39 -14.90 -14.39
C VAL A 590 1.62 -14.37 -13.64
N PRO A 591 1.69 -13.07 -13.32
CA PRO A 591 2.76 -12.53 -12.49
C PRO A 591 2.75 -13.17 -11.10
N TYR A 592 3.88 -13.72 -10.68
CA TYR A 592 4.01 -14.44 -9.41
C TYR A 592 3.66 -13.54 -8.23
N ASP A 593 4.22 -12.34 -8.19
CA ASP A 593 4.04 -11.42 -7.07
C ASP A 593 2.60 -10.93 -6.92
N MET A 594 1.89 -10.67 -8.02
CA MET A 594 0.48 -10.30 -7.97
C MET A 594 -0.45 -11.47 -7.62
N SER A 595 -0.01 -12.71 -7.82
CA SER A 595 -0.78 -13.93 -7.54
C SER A 595 -0.55 -14.46 -6.13
N VAL A 596 0.69 -14.37 -5.62
CA VAL A 596 1.14 -15.06 -4.41
C VAL A 596 1.34 -14.11 -3.23
N GLN A 597 1.87 -12.92 -3.46
CA GLN A 597 2.21 -11.93 -2.42
C GLN A 597 1.80 -10.50 -2.81
N PRO A 598 0.51 -10.28 -3.15
CA PRO A 598 0.04 -9.00 -3.68
C PRO A 598 0.04 -7.87 -2.65
N ASP A 599 0.12 -8.18 -1.36
CA ASP A 599 0.07 -7.25 -0.23
C ASP A 599 1.44 -6.80 0.28
N ASN A 600 2.54 -7.23 -0.34
CA ASN A 600 3.89 -6.76 0.01
C ASN A 600 4.15 -5.30 -0.42
N MET A 601 5.09 -4.65 0.27
CA MET A 601 5.55 -3.30 -0.07
C MET A 601 6.22 -3.32 -1.45
N PRO A 602 6.02 -2.32 -2.33
CA PRO A 602 6.74 -2.29 -3.59
C PRO A 602 8.26 -2.17 -3.39
N ARG A 603 9.03 -3.02 -4.08
CA ARG A 603 10.49 -3.11 -3.95
C ARG A 603 11.21 -1.80 -4.21
N ARG A 604 10.69 -0.99 -5.13
CA ARG A 604 11.21 0.35 -5.46
C ARG A 604 11.21 1.33 -4.29
N LEU A 605 10.35 1.10 -3.29
CA LEU A 605 10.24 1.89 -2.06
C LEU A 605 10.98 1.27 -0.88
N MET A 606 11.76 0.20 -1.07
CA MET A 606 12.50 -0.46 0.02
C MET A 606 13.42 0.50 0.79
N LEU A 607 14.18 1.31 0.06
CA LEU A 607 15.06 2.31 0.64
C LEU A 607 14.41 3.70 0.65
N PRO A 608 14.69 4.54 1.67
CA PRO A 608 14.32 5.94 1.63
C PRO A 608 15.07 6.69 0.53
N LYS A 609 14.53 7.81 0.02
CA LYS A 609 15.26 8.62 -0.96
C LYS A 609 16.57 9.10 -0.34
N GLY A 610 17.69 8.75 -0.97
CA GLY A 610 19.01 9.18 -0.53
C GLY A 610 19.28 10.66 -0.77
N THR A 611 20.52 11.07 -0.54
CA THR A 611 21.01 12.40 -0.92
C THR A 611 22.13 12.26 -1.96
N PRO A 612 22.45 13.31 -2.74
CA PRO A 612 23.59 13.27 -3.65
C PRO A 612 24.92 12.94 -2.95
N GLY A 613 25.09 13.37 -1.70
CA GLY A 613 26.29 13.10 -0.88
C GLY A 613 26.28 11.76 -0.14
N GLY A 614 25.18 11.00 -0.20
CA GLY A 614 24.95 9.85 0.67
C GLY A 614 24.33 10.27 2.01
N TYR A 615 23.22 9.64 2.38
CA TYR A 615 22.65 9.76 3.72
C TYR A 615 22.99 8.53 4.54
N THR A 616 23.55 8.73 5.73
CA THR A 616 23.98 7.64 6.61
C THR A 616 22.80 6.97 7.31
N PHE A 617 22.66 5.67 7.11
CA PHE A 617 21.82 4.77 7.89
C PHE A 617 22.68 3.66 8.50
N GLN A 618 22.05 2.80 9.28
CA GLN A 618 22.70 1.61 9.84
C GLN A 618 21.90 0.36 9.47
N LEU A 619 22.56 -0.63 8.90
CA LEU A 619 22.00 -1.97 8.76
C LEU A 619 22.27 -2.77 10.03
N PHE A 620 21.25 -3.47 10.53
CA PHE A 620 21.39 -4.47 11.58
C PHE A 620 21.14 -5.85 10.98
N LEU A 621 22.13 -6.73 11.11
CA LEU A 621 22.09 -8.08 10.58
C LEU A 621 22.12 -9.07 11.74
N PHE A 622 21.22 -10.04 11.73
CA PHE A 622 21.04 -10.96 12.83
C PHE A 622 20.81 -12.39 12.31
N ILE A 623 21.59 -13.32 12.85
CA ILE A 623 21.48 -14.74 12.55
C ILE A 623 21.08 -15.48 13.84
N TYR A 624 20.08 -16.34 13.75
CA TYR A 624 19.62 -17.12 14.90
C TYR A 624 19.17 -18.52 14.49
N PRO A 625 19.06 -19.48 15.45
CA PRO A 625 18.65 -20.85 15.13
C PRO A 625 17.25 -20.89 14.49
N TYR A 626 17.12 -21.58 13.36
CA TYR A 626 15.83 -21.71 12.69
C TYR A 626 14.92 -22.71 13.42
N ASN A 627 13.82 -22.22 13.96
CA ASN A 627 12.76 -23.06 14.53
C ASN A 627 11.73 -23.40 13.47
N LYS A 628 11.87 -24.57 12.83
CA LYS A 628 10.97 -25.01 11.77
C LYS A 628 9.52 -25.06 12.23
N GLN A 629 8.68 -24.15 11.73
CA GLN A 629 7.24 -24.26 11.89
C GLN A 629 6.63 -25.26 10.89
N LYS A 630 5.49 -25.84 11.26
CA LYS A 630 4.66 -26.59 10.31
C LYS A 630 4.14 -25.60 9.27
N LYS A 631 4.56 -25.81 8.02
CA LYS A 631 4.00 -25.11 6.85
C LYS A 631 2.49 -25.35 6.76
N GLY A 632 1.75 -24.31 6.42
CA GLY A 632 0.32 -24.40 6.13
C GLY A 632 0.04 -24.90 4.72
N ASP A 633 -1.24 -25.11 4.43
CA ASP A 633 -1.70 -25.71 3.16
C ASP A 633 -1.68 -24.72 1.97
N ASN A 634 -1.39 -23.44 2.19
CA ASN A 634 -1.33 -22.43 1.13
C ASN A 634 -0.13 -21.47 1.26
N ASP A 635 0.23 -20.83 0.14
CA ASP A 635 1.41 -19.96 0.04
C ASP A 635 1.38 -18.79 1.05
N PHE A 636 0.20 -18.24 1.34
CA PHE A 636 0.03 -17.16 2.31
C PHE A 636 0.36 -17.63 3.74
N GLN A 637 -0.08 -18.84 4.13
CA GLN A 637 0.24 -19.42 5.44
C GLN A 637 1.74 -19.76 5.57
N ASN A 638 2.44 -19.91 4.46
CA ASN A 638 3.88 -20.20 4.42
C ASN A 638 4.75 -18.93 4.46
N TYR A 639 4.14 -17.74 4.56
CA TYR A 639 4.84 -16.47 4.69
C TYR A 639 5.57 -16.33 6.04
N ILE A 640 5.04 -16.96 7.10
CA ILE A 640 5.69 -17.01 8.41
C ILE A 640 6.67 -18.18 8.41
N LEU A 641 7.97 -17.87 8.41
CA LEU A 641 9.02 -18.89 8.34
C LEU A 641 9.21 -19.62 9.68
N ASP A 642 9.04 -18.95 10.82
CA ASP A 642 9.31 -19.50 12.16
C ASP A 642 8.30 -19.08 13.26
N ASP A 643 8.59 -19.46 14.52
CA ASP A 643 7.75 -19.20 15.70
C ASP A 643 8.09 -17.94 16.51
N LYS A 644 9.06 -17.14 16.08
CA LYS A 644 9.46 -15.91 16.76
C LYS A 644 8.44 -14.80 16.54
N PRO A 645 8.42 -13.80 17.43
CA PRO A 645 7.60 -12.61 17.23
C PRO A 645 7.88 -11.89 15.91
N PHE A 646 6.86 -11.28 15.32
CA PHE A 646 7.03 -10.38 14.18
C PHE A 646 7.92 -9.20 14.58
N GLY A 647 8.97 -8.95 13.78
CA GLY A 647 9.98 -7.94 14.09
C GLY A 647 11.09 -8.40 15.04
N PHE A 648 11.10 -9.65 15.52
CA PHE A 648 12.21 -10.17 16.36
C PHE A 648 13.58 -9.89 15.72
N PRO A 649 14.57 -9.35 16.45
CA PRO A 649 14.60 -9.09 17.89
C PRO A 649 14.16 -7.68 18.32
N PHE A 650 13.66 -6.86 17.38
CA PHE A 650 13.11 -5.52 17.62
C PHE A 650 11.58 -5.52 17.78
N ASP A 651 11.00 -6.60 18.29
CA ASP A 651 9.57 -6.63 18.63
C ASP A 651 9.28 -5.98 19.99
N ARG A 652 10.29 -5.65 20.80
CA ARG A 652 10.13 -5.12 22.17
C ARG A 652 11.36 -4.31 22.61
N PRO A 653 11.30 -3.62 23.76
CA PRO A 653 12.44 -2.91 24.32
C PRO A 653 13.68 -3.78 24.47
N VAL A 654 14.82 -3.19 24.16
CA VAL A 654 16.11 -3.87 24.07
C VAL A 654 17.05 -3.39 25.18
N ARG A 655 18.13 -4.13 25.40
CA ARG A 655 19.24 -3.70 26.27
C ARG A 655 20.51 -3.68 25.43
N GLU A 656 21.13 -2.52 25.29
CA GLU A 656 22.26 -2.33 24.38
C GLU A 656 23.39 -3.35 24.64
N THR A 657 23.64 -3.65 25.92
CA THR A 657 24.63 -4.64 26.38
C THR A 657 24.47 -6.03 25.74
N TYR A 658 23.26 -6.44 25.35
CA TYR A 658 23.00 -7.75 24.74
C TYR A 658 22.88 -7.71 23.22
N PHE A 659 23.03 -6.54 22.60
CA PHE A 659 22.87 -6.34 21.16
C PHE A 659 24.20 -6.25 20.41
N GLY A 660 25.30 -6.75 20.99
CA GLY A 660 26.64 -6.82 20.37
C GLY A 660 27.18 -8.25 20.25
N GLN A 661 26.29 -9.24 20.09
CA GLN A 661 26.67 -10.65 20.13
C GLN A 661 27.36 -11.11 18.84
N PRO A 662 28.13 -12.23 18.86
CA PRO A 662 28.87 -12.69 17.68
C PRO A 662 28.00 -12.96 16.45
N ASN A 663 26.73 -13.32 16.63
CA ASN A 663 25.74 -13.56 15.58
C ASN A 663 24.92 -12.32 15.19
N MET A 664 25.35 -11.13 15.62
CA MET A 664 24.80 -9.82 15.26
C MET A 664 25.90 -8.96 14.61
N PHE A 665 25.49 -8.08 13.70
CA PHE A 665 26.42 -7.16 13.04
C PHE A 665 25.71 -5.84 12.72
N TYR A 666 26.38 -4.71 13.00
CA TYR A 666 25.93 -3.40 12.52
C TYR A 666 26.88 -2.90 11.45
N GLU A 667 26.32 -2.45 10.33
CA GLU A 667 27.08 -1.85 9.25
C GLU A 667 26.52 -0.47 8.93
N ASP A 668 27.37 0.55 8.99
CA ASP A 668 26.99 1.90 8.59
C ASP A 668 26.95 1.96 7.06
N VAL A 669 25.82 2.41 6.50
CA VAL A 669 25.61 2.44 5.05
C VAL A 669 25.24 3.83 4.57
N GLN A 670 25.64 4.15 3.35
CA GLN A 670 25.31 5.41 2.68
C GLN A 670 24.28 5.17 1.58
N VAL A 671 23.13 5.84 1.67
CA VAL A 671 22.10 5.80 0.62
C VAL A 671 22.24 7.05 -0.25
N TYR A 672 22.69 6.84 -1.48
CA TYR A 672 22.88 7.90 -2.47
C TYR A 672 21.61 8.12 -3.31
N HIS A 673 21.47 9.32 -3.87
CA HIS A 673 20.47 9.62 -4.89
C HIS A 673 21.14 10.11 -6.17
N LYS A 674 20.73 9.57 -7.33
CA LYS A 674 21.26 9.94 -8.65
C LYS A 674 20.16 10.43 -9.56
N GLY A 675 20.52 11.32 -10.48
CA GLY A 675 19.59 11.97 -11.40
C GLY A 675 18.94 13.22 -10.79
N PRO A 676 17.81 13.68 -11.36
CA PRO A 676 17.04 14.80 -10.83
C PRO A 676 16.68 14.60 -9.36
N ASN A 677 16.94 15.59 -8.52
CA ASN A 677 16.69 15.47 -7.07
C ASN A 677 15.20 15.64 -6.73
N PHE A 678 14.47 16.36 -7.57
CA PHE A 678 13.02 16.52 -7.47
C PHE A 678 12.33 15.85 -8.66
N SER A 679 11.27 15.10 -8.38
CA SER A 679 10.51 14.36 -9.39
C SER A 679 9.87 15.27 -10.46
N TYR A 680 9.46 16.49 -10.11
CA TYR A 680 8.83 17.41 -11.07
C TYR A 680 9.77 17.86 -12.19
N GLU A 681 11.10 17.78 -11.99
CA GLU A 681 12.09 18.15 -13.01
C GLU A 681 11.96 17.27 -14.27
N LEU A 682 11.56 16.00 -14.07
CA LEU A 682 11.31 15.07 -15.17
C LEU A 682 10.09 15.52 -15.98
N ASN A 683 9.05 16.03 -15.33
CA ASN A 683 7.80 16.46 -15.95
C ASN A 683 7.83 17.90 -16.52
N VAL A 684 9.01 18.46 -16.83
CA VAL A 684 9.11 19.75 -17.53
C VAL A 684 9.01 19.50 -19.04
N PRO A 685 8.15 20.20 -19.81
CA PRO A 685 7.98 19.93 -21.24
C PRO A 685 9.23 20.03 -22.12
N LEU A 686 10.27 20.75 -21.68
CA LEU A 686 11.56 20.79 -22.37
C LEU A 686 12.45 19.57 -22.09
N TYR A 687 12.12 18.79 -21.06
CA TYR A 687 12.87 17.62 -20.61
C TYR A 687 12.38 16.34 -21.29
N PHE A 688 11.08 16.19 -21.52
CA PHE A 688 10.46 14.96 -22.05
C PHE A 688 10.01 15.06 -23.51
#